data_AF-A0A2M9Y6G8-F1
#
_entry.id   AF-A0A2M9Y6G8-F1
#
_cell.length_a   1.000
_cell.length_b   1.000
_cell.length_c   1.000
_cell.angle_alpha   90.00
_cell.angle_beta   90.00
_cell.angle_gamma   90.00
#
_symmetry.space_group_name_H-M   'P 1'
#
loop_
_entity.id
_entity.type
_entity.pdbx_description
1 polymer ?
#
loop_
_entity_poly.entity_id
_entity_poly.type
_entity_poly.pdbx_seq_one_letter_code
_entity_poly.pdbx_strand_id
1 'polypeptide(L)'
;MKLKHFWKTIGLFLLFTSAVFAEEFDPSSVRSPGCKPGTFSCGYIPSSKEIQDSIPLKRDFNSFDELPKSIDLSSQMPPVGNQGQQNSCVAWASGYAIKSYLLKNKGQATDYDPPFAGGKGNNVFSPAFIYNQQNGGVDQGLYYYKTMEFLKSNGVAPWSAMPYSDKDFRSQPSANSKKEALKYKIKSFSRLNFKKPDEIKRVLAGKNVVLAGMIIDDAFYKLKGSAIYDENGGQSYGGHAMTIVGYDDNKKSKSGKKGAFKLQNSWGTSWGDKGFGWVSYSMLAKVGQETYAIIDEPAPQNTPTPTVVVPPQKQIIPPTDIKVSKGEFDTKVVLTWNHQDLAVAYLIQRKEEADFYDLGYADKPSFTDLYVSPNSTYVYRILSIGAEEVSVASVEVEGFTAAEPQTNGNIGQVVGLTGLVYVTGNSPNVDLSWSELDGVTSYTIARSDSSFKWKNIGISKTPSFIDSSPKVGESNYYRVSALVQSKPSGDWSETVSVNVADQSFLPNQVGHLTATSGDFANKIILSWAAAPGASIYYLYRFDENAEPSGQFEISGTSYTDTDQSIQNGRQFLYTVIAANDLGYAEPSDVVFGKTDPGLTKRAGGVTLSPPKQLTTNPVGKDKLITLKWDSVKDSFEYYIYRKQVKGVGKPGKLEFVSAVEGKKTAFSETFPGNSGDLFLYSVRSKSEFGSESKDSNFVSVFWNEPKLQVKKRTMSLEELPTSFVGTWSSMYWNPKSGPQTVLVEIQGNGQDFVAKLKLDGRDVQQFKGTWSPGSHTLKANGFLFELSTSLEGTSLAQFQSVKDLENGSELSFTKDK
;
A
#
# COMPACT_ATOMS: atom_id res chain seq x y z
N MET A 1 93.63 12.24 14.09
CA MET A 1 93.10 10.87 14.17
C MET A 1 91.57 10.95 14.23
N LYS A 2 90.91 10.46 13.17
CA LYS A 2 89.47 10.16 12.92
C LYS A 2 88.39 11.27 12.89
N LEU A 3 88.06 11.69 11.64
CA LEU A 3 86.76 11.82 10.92
C LEU A 3 85.43 11.81 11.73
N LYS A 4 84.32 12.49 11.36
CA LYS A 4 83.84 13.03 10.06
C LYS A 4 82.67 14.06 10.25
N HIS A 5 82.51 14.89 9.21
CA HIS A 5 81.53 15.92 8.80
C HIS A 5 80.09 15.95 9.37
N PHE A 6 79.35 17.09 9.39
CA PHE A 6 78.76 17.79 8.22
C PHE A 6 78.19 19.19 8.56
N TRP A 7 78.11 20.05 7.54
CA TRP A 7 77.78 21.49 7.54
C TRP A 7 76.28 21.84 7.62
N LYS A 8 75.98 23.10 7.98
CA LYS A 8 74.71 23.81 7.69
C LYS A 8 74.94 25.27 7.24
N THR A 9 74.06 25.69 6.34
CA THR A 9 74.01 26.88 5.46
C THR A 9 73.28 28.09 6.05
N ILE A 10 73.59 29.29 5.53
CA ILE A 10 72.88 30.58 5.72
C ILE A 10 72.36 31.05 4.35
N GLY A 11 71.19 31.72 4.34
CA GLY A 11 70.41 32.04 3.14
C GLY A 11 70.59 33.43 2.52
N LEU A 12 69.86 33.63 1.41
CA LEU A 12 69.59 34.94 0.80
C LEU A 12 68.21 34.89 0.09
N PHE A 13 67.45 35.97 0.25
CA PHE A 13 66.09 36.20 -0.25
C PHE A 13 66.08 36.51 -1.77
N LEU A 14 65.16 35.90 -2.53
CA LEU A 14 64.81 36.27 -3.90
C LEU A 14 63.28 36.24 -4.05
N LEU A 15 62.70 37.42 -4.27
CA LEU A 15 61.29 37.63 -4.62
C LEU A 15 61.04 37.16 -6.05
N PHE A 16 60.26 36.09 -6.22
CA PHE A 16 59.61 35.75 -7.49
C PHE A 16 58.13 36.11 -7.40
N THR A 17 57.73 37.18 -8.08
CA THR A 17 56.33 37.43 -8.44
C THR A 17 55.95 36.44 -9.54
N SER A 18 55.33 35.32 -9.18
CA SER A 18 54.63 34.47 -10.15
C SER A 18 53.33 35.17 -10.54
N ALA A 19 53.35 35.89 -11.66
CA ALA A 19 52.14 36.26 -12.37
C ALA A 19 51.42 34.94 -12.74
N VAL A 20 50.33 34.65 -12.05
CA VAL A 20 49.42 33.55 -12.40
C VAL A 20 48.72 34.00 -13.68
N PHE A 21 49.31 33.69 -14.84
CA PHE A 21 48.58 33.74 -16.09
C PHE A 21 47.49 32.67 -15.99
N ALA A 22 46.23 33.11 -15.93
CA ALA A 22 45.11 32.20 -16.10
C ALA A 22 45.27 31.53 -17.47
N GLU A 23 45.51 30.23 -17.46
CA GLU A 23 45.69 29.42 -18.66
C GLU A 23 44.47 29.63 -19.57
N GLU A 24 44.70 30.17 -20.77
CA GLU A 24 43.64 30.53 -21.69
C GLU A 24 42.97 29.24 -22.20
N PHE A 25 41.64 29.16 -22.08
CA PHE A 25 40.90 28.00 -22.60
C PHE A 25 41.16 27.79 -24.09
N ASP A 26 41.67 26.60 -24.43
CA ASP A 26 41.84 26.14 -25.80
C ASP A 26 40.62 25.29 -26.21
N PRO A 27 39.81 25.74 -27.20
CA PRO A 27 38.70 24.95 -27.73
C PRO A 27 39.09 23.54 -28.21
N SER A 28 40.34 23.33 -28.65
CA SER A 28 40.83 22.02 -29.11
C SER A 28 40.93 20.99 -27.98
N SER A 29 41.00 21.44 -26.72
CA SER A 29 41.07 20.57 -25.54
C SER A 29 39.78 19.80 -25.27
N VAL A 30 38.64 20.30 -25.75
CA VAL A 30 37.31 19.70 -25.52
C VAL A 30 36.59 19.33 -26.81
N ARG A 31 37.10 19.79 -27.95
CA ARG A 31 36.50 19.51 -29.25
C ARG A 31 36.95 18.13 -29.74
N SER A 32 36.00 17.21 -29.85
CA SER A 32 36.24 15.89 -30.44
C SER A 32 36.81 16.01 -31.86
N PRO A 33 37.84 15.23 -32.25
CA PRO A 33 38.38 15.23 -33.61
C PRO A 33 37.34 14.96 -34.71
N GLY A 34 36.27 14.22 -34.38
CA GLY A 34 35.16 13.92 -35.29
C GLY A 34 34.12 15.05 -35.44
N CYS A 35 34.25 16.14 -34.67
CA CYS A 35 33.26 17.21 -34.64
C CYS A 35 33.39 18.13 -35.86
N LYS A 36 32.51 17.91 -36.84
CA LYS A 36 32.43 18.70 -38.06
C LYS A 36 31.44 19.86 -37.92
N PRO A 37 31.73 21.02 -38.53
CA PRO A 37 30.82 22.14 -38.56
C PRO A 37 29.45 21.75 -39.13
N GLY A 38 28.37 22.17 -38.48
CA GLY A 38 26.99 21.92 -38.93
C GLY A 38 26.45 20.51 -38.70
N THR A 39 27.19 19.61 -38.03
CA THR A 39 26.69 18.27 -37.65
C THR A 39 26.36 18.20 -36.16
N PHE A 40 25.26 17.53 -35.78
CA PHE A 40 24.86 17.40 -34.37
C PHE A 40 25.57 16.25 -33.62
N SER A 41 26.64 15.70 -34.20
CA SER A 41 27.33 14.51 -33.64
C SER A 41 28.34 14.83 -32.54
N CYS A 42 28.53 16.11 -32.19
CA CYS A 42 29.58 16.60 -31.29
C CYS A 42 29.27 16.50 -29.78
N GLY A 43 28.25 15.71 -29.40
CA GLY A 43 27.91 15.44 -28.00
C GLY A 43 26.43 15.42 -27.71
N TYR A 44 25.70 16.50 -28.02
CA TYR A 44 24.25 16.55 -27.85
C TYR A 44 23.55 16.46 -29.19
N ILE A 45 22.66 15.46 -29.33
CA ILE A 45 21.85 15.26 -30.53
C ILE A 45 20.41 15.71 -30.22
N PRO A 46 19.90 16.76 -30.91
CA PRO A 46 18.52 17.17 -30.75
C PRO A 46 17.57 16.11 -31.34
N SER A 47 16.51 15.83 -30.60
CA SER A 47 15.43 14.92 -30.98
C SER A 47 14.56 15.57 -32.06
N SER A 48 13.88 14.75 -32.88
CA SER A 48 12.89 15.27 -33.83
C SER A 48 11.76 15.99 -33.09
N LYS A 49 11.13 16.96 -33.76
CA LYS A 49 10.02 17.73 -33.19
C LYS A 49 8.87 16.84 -32.70
N GLU A 50 8.58 15.76 -33.42
CA GLU A 50 7.59 14.72 -33.08
C GLU A 50 7.90 14.06 -31.73
N ILE A 51 9.13 13.61 -31.52
CA ILE A 51 9.55 13.01 -30.24
C ILE A 51 9.44 14.05 -29.13
N GLN A 52 9.93 15.27 -29.36
CA GLN A 52 9.84 16.31 -28.33
C GLN A 52 8.39 16.64 -27.96
N ASP A 53 7.46 16.65 -28.94
CA ASP A 53 6.04 16.97 -28.72
C ASP A 53 5.27 15.81 -28.08
N SER A 54 5.78 14.57 -28.17
CA SER A 54 5.27 13.42 -27.41
C SER A 54 5.57 13.51 -25.90
N ILE A 55 6.58 14.30 -25.51
CA ILE A 55 6.92 14.54 -24.10
C ILE A 55 6.10 15.75 -23.60
N PRO A 56 5.19 15.57 -22.63
CA PRO A 56 4.31 16.65 -22.19
C PRO A 56 5.07 17.89 -21.73
N LEU A 57 4.62 19.07 -22.19
CA LEU A 57 5.06 20.36 -21.65
C LEU A 57 4.40 20.58 -20.29
N LYS A 58 5.20 20.68 -19.23
CA LYS A 58 4.68 21.03 -17.90
C LYS A 58 4.76 22.54 -17.72
N ARG A 59 3.60 23.21 -17.73
CA ARG A 59 3.49 24.68 -17.68
C ARG A 59 3.49 25.25 -16.25
N ASP A 60 3.18 24.42 -15.26
CA ASP A 60 2.90 24.85 -13.88
C ASP A 60 3.95 24.32 -12.89
N PHE A 61 5.24 24.47 -13.20
CA PHE A 61 6.28 24.25 -12.18
C PHE A 61 6.19 25.35 -11.14
N ASN A 62 5.71 25.03 -9.93
CA ASN A 62 5.58 25.95 -8.78
C ASN A 62 4.71 27.18 -9.07
N SER A 63 3.56 27.30 -8.41
CA SER A 63 2.67 28.47 -8.51
C SER A 63 3.24 29.65 -7.71
N PHE A 64 4.26 30.32 -8.26
CA PHE A 64 4.72 31.60 -7.73
C PHE A 64 3.93 32.74 -8.39
N ASP A 65 3.28 33.58 -7.57
CA ASP A 65 2.55 34.77 -8.03
C ASP A 65 3.52 35.81 -8.65
N GLU A 66 4.74 35.91 -8.12
CA GLU A 66 5.82 36.75 -8.66
C GLU A 66 7.17 36.02 -8.61
N LEU A 67 7.95 36.08 -9.70
CA LEU A 67 9.28 35.46 -9.78
C LEU A 67 10.37 36.43 -9.29
N PRO A 68 11.39 35.96 -8.54
CA PRO A 68 12.54 36.78 -8.19
C PRO A 68 13.23 37.36 -9.43
N LYS A 69 13.83 38.55 -9.32
CA LYS A 69 14.54 39.19 -10.47
C LYS A 69 15.86 38.50 -10.82
N SER A 70 16.42 37.72 -9.90
CA SER A 70 17.66 36.97 -10.11
C SER A 70 17.76 35.79 -9.14
N ILE A 71 18.33 34.68 -9.61
CA ILE A 71 18.69 33.50 -8.81
C ILE A 71 20.04 33.00 -9.28
N ASP A 72 20.92 32.63 -8.35
CA ASP A 72 22.21 32.02 -8.66
C ASP A 72 22.46 30.81 -7.75
N LEU A 73 22.36 29.60 -8.32
CA LEU A 73 22.63 28.33 -7.64
C LEU A 73 24.06 27.83 -7.90
N SER A 74 24.91 28.58 -8.60
CA SER A 74 26.25 28.11 -9.02
C SER A 74 27.16 27.71 -7.85
N SER A 75 27.03 28.35 -6.68
CA SER A 75 27.79 27.99 -5.48
C SER A 75 27.36 26.67 -4.85
N GLN A 76 26.16 26.17 -5.20
CA GLN A 76 25.60 24.92 -4.70
C GLN A 76 25.88 23.74 -5.64
N MET A 77 26.40 24.00 -6.85
CA MET A 77 26.69 22.96 -7.83
C MET A 77 27.97 22.18 -7.51
N PRO A 78 28.11 20.93 -8.01
CA PRO A 78 29.39 20.23 -7.95
C PRO A 78 30.50 20.99 -8.68
N PRO A 79 31.78 20.87 -8.25
CA PRO A 79 32.91 21.52 -8.90
C PRO A 79 32.92 21.29 -10.41
N VAL A 80 33.30 22.30 -11.20
CA VAL A 80 33.30 22.17 -12.67
C VAL A 80 34.36 21.16 -13.11
N GLY A 81 33.92 20.11 -13.80
CA GLY A 81 34.79 19.10 -14.41
C GLY A 81 35.07 19.37 -15.89
N ASN A 82 35.86 18.49 -16.50
CA ASN A 82 36.24 18.55 -17.91
C ASN A 82 35.93 17.22 -18.62
N GLN A 83 35.07 17.27 -19.64
CA GLN A 83 34.71 16.12 -20.47
C GLN A 83 35.80 15.72 -21.48
N GLY A 84 36.85 16.52 -21.62
CA GLY A 84 37.89 16.31 -22.63
C GLY A 84 37.31 16.24 -24.04
N GLN A 85 37.96 15.48 -24.92
CA GLN A 85 37.57 15.37 -26.33
C GLN A 85 36.44 14.37 -26.61
N GLN A 86 35.84 13.78 -25.56
CA GLN A 86 34.76 12.80 -25.69
C GLN A 86 33.39 13.49 -25.88
N ASN A 87 32.51 12.92 -26.71
CA ASN A 87 31.17 13.46 -27.00
C ASN A 87 30.15 13.21 -25.86
N SER A 88 30.56 13.38 -24.60
CA SER A 88 29.84 12.96 -23.39
C SER A 88 29.11 14.08 -22.63
N CYS A 89 29.03 15.29 -23.20
CA CYS A 89 28.44 16.47 -22.55
C CYS A 89 27.04 16.23 -21.94
N VAL A 90 26.21 15.40 -22.59
CA VAL A 90 24.87 15.04 -22.09
C VAL A 90 24.96 14.30 -20.76
N ALA A 91 25.90 13.36 -20.62
CA ALA A 91 26.10 12.60 -19.38
C ALA A 91 26.72 13.48 -18.27
N TRP A 92 27.60 14.41 -18.65
CA TRP A 92 28.15 15.41 -17.71
C TRP A 92 27.08 16.36 -17.19
N ALA A 93 26.20 16.86 -18.05
CA ALA A 93 25.12 17.76 -17.63
C ALA A 93 24.06 17.02 -16.80
N SER A 94 23.53 15.90 -17.29
CA SER A 94 22.43 15.18 -16.63
C SER A 94 22.87 14.40 -15.37
N GLY A 95 23.99 13.66 -15.44
CA GLY A 95 24.49 12.84 -14.34
C GLY A 95 25.37 13.64 -13.39
N TYR A 96 26.53 14.09 -13.85
CA TYR A 96 27.50 14.72 -12.96
C TYR A 96 26.98 16.05 -12.38
N ALA A 97 26.50 16.98 -13.20
CA ALA A 97 26.05 18.28 -12.71
C ALA A 97 24.68 18.20 -12.00
N ILE A 98 23.62 17.84 -12.73
CA ILE A 98 22.25 17.91 -12.20
C ILE A 98 22.01 16.85 -11.13
N LYS A 99 22.29 15.56 -11.40
CA LYS A 99 21.96 14.51 -10.43
C LYS A 99 22.80 14.60 -9.15
N SER A 100 24.07 15.03 -9.23
CA SER A 100 24.87 15.27 -8.00
C SER A 100 24.37 16.49 -7.24
N TYR A 101 23.98 17.57 -7.94
CA TYR A 101 23.30 18.72 -7.31
C TYR A 101 22.04 18.29 -6.56
N LEU A 102 21.20 17.47 -7.19
CA LEU A 102 19.96 16.97 -6.58
C LEU A 102 20.25 16.07 -5.36
N LEU A 103 21.28 15.22 -5.41
CA LEU A 103 21.72 14.42 -4.27
C LEU A 103 22.08 15.29 -3.05
N LYS A 104 22.88 16.35 -3.26
CA LYS A 104 23.25 17.29 -2.20
C LYS A 104 22.07 18.14 -1.72
N ASN A 105 21.26 18.67 -2.63
CA ASN A 105 20.10 19.50 -2.31
C ASN A 105 19.03 18.74 -1.50
N LYS A 106 19.00 17.41 -1.60
CA LYS A 106 18.16 16.52 -0.76
C LYS A 106 18.76 16.17 0.61
N GLY A 107 19.98 16.62 0.91
CA GLY A 107 20.70 16.23 2.12
C GLY A 107 21.24 14.80 2.11
N GLN A 108 21.23 14.11 0.96
CA GLN A 108 21.77 12.75 0.82
C GLN A 108 23.30 12.73 0.64
N ALA A 109 23.91 13.90 0.44
CA ALA A 109 25.35 14.10 0.49
C ALA A 109 25.64 15.40 1.24
N THR A 110 26.64 15.39 2.12
CA THR A 110 27.09 16.58 2.86
C THR A 110 27.95 17.49 1.97
N ASP A 111 28.85 16.89 1.19
CA ASP A 111 29.81 17.57 0.32
C ASP A 111 30.03 16.80 -0.99
N TYR A 112 30.58 17.50 -1.98
CA TYR A 112 31.03 16.91 -3.24
C TYR A 112 32.48 16.43 -3.13
N ASP A 113 32.80 15.26 -3.68
CA ASP A 113 34.12 14.66 -3.62
C ASP A 113 34.62 14.14 -4.98
N PRO A 114 34.56 14.92 -6.08
CA PRO A 114 35.02 14.43 -7.38
C PRO A 114 36.52 14.09 -7.36
N PRO A 115 36.96 12.99 -8.02
CA PRO A 115 38.36 12.59 -7.99
C PRO A 115 39.34 13.62 -8.53
N PHE A 116 38.93 14.44 -9.51
CA PHE A 116 39.77 15.52 -10.04
C PHE A 116 39.97 16.69 -9.07
N ALA A 117 39.19 16.76 -7.98
CA ALA A 117 39.39 17.69 -6.87
C ALA A 117 39.99 17.00 -5.62
N GLY A 118 40.53 15.79 -5.77
CA GLY A 118 41.16 15.01 -4.70
C GLY A 118 40.19 14.18 -3.84
N GLY A 119 38.91 14.06 -4.24
CA GLY A 119 37.91 13.26 -3.54
C GLY A 119 37.87 11.78 -3.97
N LYS A 120 37.01 10.98 -3.32
CA LYS A 120 36.87 9.54 -3.60
C LYS A 120 35.84 9.25 -4.71
N GLY A 121 34.98 10.20 -5.04
CA GLY A 121 33.93 10.08 -6.04
C GLY A 121 32.66 9.39 -5.55
N ASN A 122 32.40 9.39 -4.24
CA ASN A 122 31.23 8.73 -3.64
C ASN A 122 29.95 9.59 -3.71
N ASN A 123 30.10 10.91 -3.68
CA ASN A 123 29.02 11.89 -3.58
C ASN A 123 28.82 12.68 -4.89
N VAL A 124 29.42 12.21 -5.98
CA VAL A 124 29.21 12.71 -7.34
C VAL A 124 28.99 11.55 -8.29
N PHE A 125 28.20 11.76 -9.34
CA PHE A 125 27.84 10.70 -10.28
C PHE A 125 28.77 10.61 -11.49
N SER A 126 28.93 9.39 -11.99
CA SER A 126 29.79 9.08 -13.15
C SER A 126 29.13 9.45 -14.48
N PRO A 127 29.74 10.34 -15.30
CA PRO A 127 29.34 10.49 -16.70
C PRO A 127 29.55 9.22 -17.52
N ALA A 128 30.60 8.43 -17.22
CA ALA A 128 30.94 7.22 -17.98
C ALA A 128 29.84 6.16 -17.86
N PHE A 129 29.19 6.07 -16.69
CA PHE A 129 28.07 5.15 -16.49
C PHE A 129 26.93 5.43 -17.46
N ILE A 130 26.57 6.70 -17.68
CA ILE A 130 25.50 7.07 -18.61
C ILE A 130 25.98 6.96 -20.06
N TYR A 131 27.18 7.47 -20.35
CA TYR A 131 27.68 7.63 -21.71
C TYR A 131 28.02 6.30 -22.40
N ASN A 132 28.84 5.47 -21.75
CA ASN A 132 29.37 4.25 -22.36
C ASN A 132 28.27 3.21 -22.63
N GLN A 133 27.15 3.28 -21.90
CA GLN A 133 26.01 2.38 -22.09
C GLN A 133 25.08 2.81 -23.24
N GLN A 134 25.13 4.07 -23.67
CA GLN A 134 24.18 4.63 -24.66
C GLN A 134 24.83 5.02 -25.99
N ASN A 135 26.16 5.15 -26.04
CA ASN A 135 26.88 5.58 -27.24
C ASN A 135 26.98 4.50 -28.34
N GLY A 136 26.52 3.27 -28.08
CA GLY A 136 26.55 2.17 -29.05
C GLY A 136 27.97 1.69 -29.41
N GLY A 137 28.97 1.91 -28.55
CA GLY A 137 30.35 1.47 -28.75
C GLY A 137 31.20 2.38 -29.64
N VAL A 138 30.67 3.54 -30.05
CA VAL A 138 31.34 4.57 -30.84
C VAL A 138 31.25 5.91 -30.11
N ASP A 139 32.31 6.72 -30.14
CA ASP A 139 32.31 8.06 -29.55
C ASP A 139 31.45 9.01 -30.40
N GLN A 140 30.16 9.09 -30.04
CA GLN A 140 29.14 9.95 -30.66
C GLN A 140 28.24 10.57 -29.59
N GLY A 141 27.46 11.59 -29.96
CA GLY A 141 26.56 12.25 -29.05
C GLY A 141 25.37 11.40 -28.57
N LEU A 142 24.66 11.89 -27.55
CA LEU A 142 23.46 11.28 -26.99
C LEU A 142 22.20 12.16 -27.16
N TYR A 143 21.04 11.51 -27.12
CA TYR A 143 19.73 12.17 -27.06
C TYR A 143 19.31 12.41 -25.61
N TYR A 144 18.70 13.56 -25.32
CA TYR A 144 18.17 13.86 -23.99
C TYR A 144 17.05 12.92 -23.57
N TYR A 145 16.04 12.70 -24.42
CA TYR A 145 14.91 11.82 -24.07
C TYR A 145 15.38 10.39 -23.71
N LYS A 146 16.30 9.81 -24.49
CA LYS A 146 16.89 8.50 -24.17
C LYS A 146 17.66 8.52 -22.86
N THR A 147 18.44 9.58 -22.62
CA THR A 147 19.24 9.70 -21.40
C THR A 147 18.36 9.85 -20.15
N MET A 148 17.27 10.62 -20.24
CA MET A 148 16.36 10.78 -19.10
C MET A 148 15.54 9.51 -18.86
N GLU A 149 15.07 8.82 -19.91
CA GLU A 149 14.44 7.49 -19.76
C GLU A 149 15.42 6.45 -19.20
N PHE A 150 16.69 6.51 -19.61
CA PHE A 150 17.77 5.70 -19.06
C PHE A 150 17.95 5.96 -17.57
N LEU A 151 18.04 7.22 -17.14
CA LEU A 151 18.15 7.59 -15.72
C LEU A 151 16.92 7.21 -14.91
N LYS A 152 15.73 7.25 -15.52
CA LYS A 152 14.48 6.83 -14.87
C LYS A 152 14.46 5.31 -14.63
N SER A 153 14.98 4.54 -15.59
CA SER A 153 14.92 3.07 -15.54
C SER A 153 16.11 2.45 -14.79
N ASN A 154 17.31 2.99 -14.99
CA ASN A 154 18.58 2.40 -14.55
C ASN A 154 19.30 3.22 -13.46
N GLY A 155 18.96 4.51 -13.34
CA GLY A 155 19.67 5.45 -12.47
C GLY A 155 21.10 5.72 -12.93
N VAL A 156 21.95 6.14 -11.99
CA VAL A 156 23.36 6.45 -12.27
C VAL A 156 24.24 6.05 -11.09
N ALA A 157 25.39 5.43 -11.39
CA ALA A 157 26.35 5.02 -10.36
C ALA A 157 27.23 6.20 -9.89
N PRO A 158 27.67 6.21 -8.62
CA PRO A 158 28.72 7.12 -8.16
C PRO A 158 29.99 7.00 -9.01
N TRP A 159 30.77 8.07 -9.07
CA TRP A 159 32.04 8.10 -9.81
C TRP A 159 33.02 7.03 -9.31
N SER A 160 33.04 6.75 -8.00
CA SER A 160 33.87 5.70 -7.40
C SER A 160 33.56 4.30 -7.94
N ALA A 161 32.29 4.04 -8.28
CA ALA A 161 31.83 2.75 -8.81
C ALA A 161 32.07 2.60 -10.32
N MET A 162 32.25 3.69 -11.06
CA MET A 162 32.65 3.69 -12.47
C MET A 162 33.41 4.99 -12.79
N PRO A 163 34.74 5.01 -12.66
CA PRO A 163 35.52 6.20 -12.94
C PRO A 163 35.40 6.66 -14.39
N TYR A 164 35.40 7.98 -14.58
CA TYR A 164 35.38 8.59 -15.91
C TYR A 164 36.79 8.86 -16.44
N SER A 165 36.97 8.61 -17.74
CA SER A 165 38.14 9.00 -18.53
C SER A 165 37.65 9.40 -19.91
N ASP A 166 38.10 10.57 -20.40
CA ASP A 166 37.77 11.05 -21.75
C ASP A 166 38.34 10.16 -22.87
N LYS A 167 39.32 9.30 -22.53
CA LYS A 167 39.92 8.31 -23.42
C LYS A 167 39.17 6.97 -23.43
N ASP A 168 38.15 6.79 -22.61
CA ASP A 168 37.39 5.54 -22.49
C ASP A 168 35.88 5.74 -22.65
N PHE A 169 35.40 5.37 -23.83
CA PHE A 169 33.97 5.36 -24.16
C PHE A 169 33.39 3.95 -24.29
N ARG A 170 34.17 2.89 -24.03
CA ARG A 170 33.76 1.50 -24.33
C ARG A 170 33.55 0.66 -23.09
N SER A 171 34.28 0.93 -22.00
CA SER A 171 34.15 0.13 -20.78
C SER A 171 32.72 0.16 -20.26
N GLN A 172 32.18 -1.03 -20.00
CA GLN A 172 30.83 -1.22 -19.48
C GLN A 172 30.85 -1.38 -17.95
N PRO A 173 29.79 -0.95 -17.24
CA PRO A 173 29.75 -1.07 -15.78
C PRO A 173 29.66 -2.52 -15.31
N SER A 174 30.27 -2.77 -14.14
CA SER A 174 30.13 -4.04 -13.43
C SER A 174 28.69 -4.26 -12.95
N ALA A 175 28.35 -5.51 -12.61
CA ALA A 175 27.05 -5.83 -12.02
C ALA A 175 26.79 -5.05 -10.72
N ASN A 176 27.83 -4.83 -9.91
CA ASN A 176 27.74 -4.05 -8.67
C ASN A 176 27.44 -2.58 -8.96
N SER A 177 28.13 -1.97 -9.93
CA SER A 177 27.89 -0.57 -10.32
C SER A 177 26.46 -0.39 -10.86
N LYS A 178 25.94 -1.36 -11.63
CA LYS A 178 24.54 -1.35 -12.08
C LYS A 178 23.55 -1.46 -10.91
N LYS A 179 23.79 -2.37 -9.96
CA LYS A 179 22.96 -2.52 -8.76
C LYS A 179 22.97 -1.25 -7.90
N GLU A 180 24.12 -0.61 -7.77
CA GLU A 180 24.25 0.65 -7.02
C GLU A 180 23.53 1.81 -7.71
N ALA A 181 23.60 1.89 -9.05
CA ALA A 181 22.91 2.91 -9.82
C ALA A 181 21.39 2.93 -9.62
N LEU A 182 20.77 1.77 -9.37
CA LEU A 182 19.32 1.66 -9.13
C LEU A 182 18.84 2.46 -7.91
N LYS A 183 19.74 2.79 -6.96
CA LYS A 183 19.44 3.66 -5.81
C LYS A 183 19.26 5.13 -6.20
N TYR A 184 19.77 5.52 -7.37
CA TYR A 184 19.85 6.91 -7.81
C TYR A 184 19.10 7.13 -9.12
N LYS A 185 17.90 6.56 -9.23
CA LYS A 185 16.97 6.83 -10.32
C LYS A 185 16.41 8.25 -10.25
N ILE A 186 15.93 8.76 -11.37
CA ILE A 186 15.08 9.96 -11.37
C ILE A 186 13.62 9.52 -11.35
N LYS A 187 12.74 10.30 -10.69
CA LYS A 187 11.30 9.99 -10.63
C LYS A 187 10.66 10.22 -12.00
N SER A 188 10.92 11.38 -12.58
CA SER A 188 10.43 11.76 -13.89
C SER A 188 11.25 12.94 -14.44
N PHE A 189 10.85 13.43 -15.60
CA PHE A 189 11.40 14.65 -16.19
C PHE A 189 10.28 15.37 -16.92
N SER A 190 10.45 16.66 -17.17
CA SER A 190 9.47 17.44 -17.92
C SER A 190 10.14 18.37 -18.89
N ARG A 191 9.56 18.48 -20.09
CA ARG A 191 10.03 19.41 -21.11
C ARG A 191 9.62 20.83 -20.73
N LEU A 192 10.56 21.76 -20.89
CA LEU A 192 10.37 23.19 -20.71
C LEU A 192 10.46 23.90 -22.05
N ASN A 193 9.72 24.99 -22.21
CA ASN A 193 9.81 25.84 -23.38
C ASN A 193 10.92 26.88 -23.22
N PHE A 194 12.10 26.61 -23.80
CA PHE A 194 13.23 27.54 -23.78
C PHE A 194 12.99 28.89 -24.47
N LYS A 195 11.90 29.04 -25.25
CA LYS A 195 11.46 30.33 -25.81
C LYS A 195 10.65 31.17 -24.82
N LYS A 196 10.29 30.61 -23.66
CA LYS A 196 9.55 31.25 -22.58
C LYS A 196 10.42 31.23 -21.31
N PRO A 197 11.25 32.28 -21.08
CA PRO A 197 12.19 32.30 -19.97
C PRO A 197 11.56 32.00 -18.61
N ASP A 198 10.33 32.43 -18.38
CA ASP A 198 9.63 32.25 -17.10
C ASP A 198 9.42 30.76 -16.73
N GLU A 199 9.31 29.85 -17.70
CA GLU A 199 9.24 28.41 -17.42
C GLU A 199 10.54 27.89 -16.80
N ILE A 200 11.69 28.33 -17.30
CA ILE A 200 13.00 27.98 -16.75
C ILE A 200 13.21 28.66 -15.39
N LYS A 201 12.84 29.95 -15.28
CA LYS A 201 12.94 30.71 -14.03
C LYS A 201 12.15 30.09 -12.88
N ARG A 202 10.95 29.56 -13.17
CA ARG A 202 10.12 28.84 -12.18
C ARG A 202 10.80 27.60 -11.60
N VAL A 203 11.53 26.86 -12.43
CA VAL A 203 12.33 25.70 -11.98
C VAL A 203 13.48 26.15 -11.07
N LEU A 204 14.18 27.21 -11.47
CA LEU A 204 15.27 27.81 -10.68
C LEU A 204 14.77 28.41 -9.35
N ALA A 205 13.58 29.03 -9.35
CA ALA A 205 12.92 29.54 -8.15
C ALA A 205 12.55 28.44 -7.16
N GLY A 206 12.23 27.24 -7.66
CA GLY A 206 12.06 26.05 -6.84
C GLY A 206 13.36 25.39 -6.35
N LYS A 207 14.51 26.08 -6.44
CA LYS A 207 15.85 25.52 -6.12
C LYS A 207 16.18 24.25 -6.91
N ASN A 208 15.69 24.13 -8.14
CA ASN A 208 16.08 23.08 -9.07
C ASN A 208 16.83 23.68 -10.26
N VAL A 209 17.54 22.87 -11.04
CA VAL A 209 18.34 23.29 -12.19
C VAL A 209 17.80 22.69 -13.49
N VAL A 210 18.19 23.26 -14.63
CA VAL A 210 17.60 22.89 -15.93
C VAL A 210 18.67 22.35 -16.87
N LEU A 211 18.42 21.17 -17.44
CA LEU A 211 19.22 20.63 -18.53
C LEU A 211 18.92 21.43 -19.79
N ALA A 212 19.95 21.96 -20.46
CA ALA A 212 19.79 22.81 -21.64
C ALA A 212 20.71 22.36 -22.77
N GLY A 213 20.12 22.13 -23.95
CA GLY A 213 20.84 21.78 -25.18
C GLY A 213 20.74 22.92 -26.19
N MET A 214 21.87 23.36 -26.75
CA MET A 214 21.90 24.45 -27.73
C MET A 214 22.94 24.21 -28.83
N ILE A 215 22.75 24.87 -29.96
CA ILE A 215 23.75 24.87 -31.04
C ILE A 215 24.79 25.96 -30.76
N ILE A 216 26.06 25.56 -30.72
CA ILE A 216 27.18 26.43 -30.33
C ILE A 216 28.07 26.79 -31.52
N ASP A 217 28.79 27.90 -31.40
CA ASP A 217 29.71 28.42 -32.41
C ASP A 217 31.01 28.98 -31.77
N ASP A 218 31.90 29.53 -32.59
CA ASP A 218 33.16 30.14 -32.15
C ASP A 218 32.96 31.22 -31.07
N ALA A 219 31.90 32.02 -31.17
CA ALA A 219 31.63 33.07 -30.20
C ALA A 219 31.30 32.49 -28.82
N PHE A 220 30.60 31.35 -28.76
CA PHE A 220 30.38 30.62 -27.52
C PHE A 220 31.66 29.98 -26.97
N TYR A 221 32.49 29.37 -27.83
CA TYR A 221 33.77 28.79 -27.41
C TYR A 221 34.72 29.83 -26.78
N LYS A 222 34.73 31.05 -27.32
CA LYS A 222 35.59 32.15 -26.87
C LYS A 222 35.00 32.97 -25.71
N LEU A 223 33.91 32.51 -25.10
CA LEU A 223 33.30 33.20 -23.97
C LEU A 223 34.28 33.25 -22.78
N LYS A 224 34.47 34.43 -22.19
CA LYS A 224 35.40 34.66 -21.08
C LYS A 224 34.81 35.59 -20.03
N GLY A 225 35.15 35.34 -18.77
CA GLY A 225 34.72 36.15 -17.64
C GLY A 225 33.21 36.37 -17.63
N SER A 226 32.78 37.59 -17.31
CA SER A 226 31.36 37.95 -17.21
C SER A 226 30.68 38.22 -18.57
N ALA A 227 31.28 37.82 -19.68
CA ALA A 227 30.68 38.01 -21.00
C ALA A 227 29.37 37.21 -21.13
N ILE A 228 28.42 37.78 -21.88
CA ILE A 228 27.12 37.17 -22.18
C ILE A 228 27.13 36.78 -23.65
N TYR A 229 26.91 35.50 -23.93
CA TYR A 229 26.67 35.02 -25.28
C TYR A 229 25.30 35.51 -25.75
N ASP A 230 25.32 36.43 -26.71
CA ASP A 230 24.15 37.16 -27.15
C ASP A 230 23.97 37.19 -28.66
N GLU A 231 25.01 36.90 -29.44
CA GLU A 231 24.97 36.80 -30.90
C GLU A 231 25.84 35.64 -31.39
N ASN A 232 25.45 35.07 -32.53
CA ASN A 232 26.26 34.05 -33.20
C ASN A 232 27.53 34.69 -33.77
N GLY A 233 28.63 33.95 -33.79
CA GLY A 233 29.86 34.42 -34.42
C GLY A 233 30.77 33.27 -34.83
N GLY A 234 31.38 33.42 -36.01
CA GLY A 234 32.28 32.43 -36.60
C GLY A 234 31.56 31.14 -37.02
N GLN A 235 32.24 30.02 -36.85
CA GLN A 235 31.81 28.71 -37.33
C GLN A 235 30.92 27.99 -36.30
N SER A 236 29.84 27.36 -36.77
CA SER A 236 28.94 26.53 -35.95
C SER A 236 29.46 25.10 -35.80
N TYR A 237 29.35 24.53 -34.60
CA TYR A 237 29.95 23.25 -34.22
C TYR A 237 28.96 22.20 -33.70
N GLY A 238 27.66 22.38 -33.96
CA GLY A 238 26.64 21.41 -33.57
C GLY A 238 26.12 21.57 -32.15
N GLY A 239 25.49 20.53 -31.63
CA GLY A 239 24.78 20.55 -30.36
C GLY A 239 25.69 20.31 -29.15
N HIS A 240 25.51 21.12 -28.10
CA HIS A 240 26.19 20.98 -26.82
C HIS A 240 25.21 21.01 -25.65
N ALA A 241 25.52 20.26 -24.59
CA ALA A 241 24.71 20.11 -23.39
C ALA A 241 25.35 20.82 -22.18
N MET A 242 24.56 21.64 -21.49
CA MET A 242 24.96 22.35 -20.28
C MET A 242 23.82 22.34 -19.26
N THR A 243 24.10 22.83 -18.05
CA THR A 243 23.09 23.02 -17.00
C THR A 243 22.86 24.50 -16.77
N ILE A 244 21.61 24.96 -16.83
CA ILE A 244 21.23 26.30 -16.37
C ILE A 244 21.11 26.25 -14.85
N VAL A 245 21.87 27.11 -14.18
CA VAL A 245 22.03 27.15 -12.72
C VAL A 245 21.60 28.50 -12.12
N GLY A 246 21.13 29.42 -12.94
CA GLY A 246 20.71 30.73 -12.47
C GLY A 246 20.21 31.64 -13.59
N TYR A 247 19.70 32.79 -13.21
CA TYR A 247 19.30 33.86 -14.12
C TYR A 247 19.39 35.22 -13.45
N ASP A 248 19.47 36.28 -14.25
CA ASP A 248 19.47 37.65 -13.78
C ASP A 248 18.81 38.54 -14.83
N ASP A 249 17.63 39.06 -14.51
CA ASP A 249 16.84 39.93 -15.37
C ASP A 249 17.48 41.31 -15.60
N ASN A 250 18.42 41.71 -14.74
CA ASN A 250 19.10 43.00 -14.82
C ASN A 250 20.36 42.94 -15.71
N LYS A 251 20.80 41.74 -16.14
CA LYS A 251 21.93 41.65 -17.06
C LYS A 251 21.63 42.29 -18.40
N LYS A 252 22.61 42.98 -18.94
CA LYS A 252 22.58 43.59 -20.27
C LYS A 252 23.80 43.13 -21.05
N SER A 253 23.57 42.47 -22.18
CA SER A 253 24.63 42.01 -23.06
C SER A 253 25.27 43.18 -23.85
N LYS A 254 26.38 42.92 -24.55
CA LYS A 254 27.06 43.94 -25.35
C LYS A 254 26.19 44.48 -26.49
N SER A 255 25.36 43.63 -27.10
CA SER A 255 24.34 44.04 -28.09
C SER A 255 23.08 44.68 -27.47
N GLY A 256 23.03 44.85 -26.15
CA GLY A 256 21.93 45.53 -25.46
C GLY A 256 20.75 44.65 -25.06
N LYS A 257 20.83 43.32 -25.24
CA LYS A 257 19.78 42.38 -24.85
C LYS A 257 19.69 42.29 -23.32
N LYS A 258 18.45 42.38 -22.79
CA LYS A 258 18.17 42.30 -21.36
C LYS A 258 17.91 40.85 -20.92
N GLY A 259 18.39 40.51 -19.73
CA GLY A 259 18.20 39.22 -19.09
C GLY A 259 19.12 38.12 -19.65
N ALA A 260 19.68 37.31 -18.75
CA ALA A 260 20.52 36.18 -19.14
C ALA A 260 20.39 35.00 -18.16
N PHE A 261 20.56 33.79 -18.68
CA PHE A 261 20.71 32.55 -17.92
C PHE A 261 22.19 32.28 -17.66
N LYS A 262 22.52 31.79 -16.47
CA LYS A 262 23.85 31.31 -16.08
C LYS A 262 23.93 29.81 -16.36
N LEU A 263 24.98 29.39 -17.06
CA LEU A 263 25.25 28.02 -17.46
C LEU A 263 26.46 27.50 -16.69
N GLN A 264 26.37 26.27 -16.17
CA GLN A 264 27.53 25.46 -15.83
C GLN A 264 27.90 24.58 -17.02
N ASN A 265 29.16 24.66 -17.44
CA ASN A 265 29.70 23.88 -18.54
C ASN A 265 30.55 22.69 -18.02
N SER A 266 30.98 21.82 -18.92
CA SER A 266 31.85 20.67 -18.63
C SER A 266 33.19 20.75 -19.37
N TRP A 267 33.71 21.97 -19.54
CA TRP A 267 34.98 22.26 -20.24
C TRP A 267 36.10 22.72 -19.30
N GLY A 268 35.97 22.43 -18.01
CA GLY A 268 36.92 22.85 -16.99
C GLY A 268 36.78 24.32 -16.59
N THR A 269 37.59 24.72 -15.61
CA THR A 269 37.53 26.04 -14.97
C THR A 269 38.18 27.16 -15.78
N SER A 270 38.95 26.85 -16.82
CA SER A 270 39.57 27.86 -17.70
C SER A 270 38.58 28.48 -18.69
N TRP A 271 37.45 27.81 -18.97
CA TRP A 271 36.42 28.33 -19.85
C TRP A 271 35.48 29.32 -19.11
N GLY A 272 35.10 30.40 -19.79
CA GLY A 272 34.15 31.37 -19.24
C GLY A 272 34.65 32.07 -17.98
N ASP A 273 33.81 32.09 -16.95
CA ASP A 273 34.11 32.51 -15.58
C ASP A 273 34.14 31.28 -14.68
N LYS A 274 35.33 30.68 -14.50
CA LYS A 274 35.56 29.48 -13.67
C LYS A 274 34.69 28.30 -14.07
N GLY A 275 34.44 28.14 -15.38
CA GLY A 275 33.60 27.08 -15.93
C GLY A 275 32.11 27.42 -16.05
N PHE A 276 31.73 28.64 -15.67
CA PHE A 276 30.38 29.17 -15.86
C PHE A 276 30.34 30.20 -17.00
N GLY A 277 29.20 30.33 -17.65
CA GLY A 277 28.99 31.32 -18.71
C GLY A 277 27.58 31.88 -18.68
N TRP A 278 27.35 33.00 -19.36
CA TRP A 278 26.02 33.59 -19.46
C TRP A 278 25.52 33.53 -20.91
N VAL A 279 24.23 33.24 -21.09
CA VAL A 279 23.54 33.32 -22.38
C VAL A 279 22.31 34.21 -22.25
N SER A 280 22.16 35.19 -23.13
CA SER A 280 20.98 36.06 -23.09
C SER A 280 19.70 35.26 -23.36
N TYR A 281 18.55 35.66 -22.79
CA TYR A 281 17.28 34.95 -23.00
C TYR A 281 16.91 34.83 -24.47
N SER A 282 17.07 35.91 -25.22
CA SER A 282 16.79 35.92 -26.67
C SER A 282 17.74 35.03 -27.45
N MET A 283 18.99 34.88 -27.00
CA MET A 283 19.94 33.98 -27.64
C MET A 283 19.58 32.52 -27.38
N LEU A 284 19.24 32.16 -26.14
CA LEU A 284 18.75 30.82 -25.83
C LEU A 284 17.47 30.49 -26.62
N ALA A 285 16.54 31.43 -26.75
CA ALA A 285 15.33 31.25 -27.57
C ALA A 285 15.63 31.03 -29.07
N LYS A 286 16.77 31.55 -29.56
CA LYS A 286 17.22 31.44 -30.95
C LYS A 286 17.97 30.13 -31.23
N VAL A 287 18.93 29.76 -30.38
CA VAL A 287 19.84 28.62 -30.64
C VAL A 287 19.55 27.39 -29.78
N GLY A 288 18.73 27.53 -28.73
CA GLY A 288 18.27 26.43 -27.91
C GLY A 288 17.47 25.41 -28.72
N GLN A 289 17.64 24.15 -28.36
CA GLN A 289 16.98 23.03 -29.02
C GLN A 289 16.01 22.33 -28.07
N GLU A 290 16.46 22.04 -26.85
CA GLU A 290 15.67 21.37 -25.83
C GLU A 290 16.08 21.84 -24.43
N THR A 291 15.09 21.92 -23.54
CA THR A 291 15.30 22.15 -22.11
C THR A 291 14.42 21.22 -21.29
N TYR A 292 14.97 20.63 -20.23
CA TYR A 292 14.24 19.74 -19.34
C TYR A 292 14.53 20.04 -17.87
N ALA A 293 13.49 19.90 -17.05
CA ALA A 293 13.65 19.77 -15.61
C ALA A 293 13.67 18.28 -15.25
N ILE A 294 14.72 17.86 -14.55
CA ILE A 294 14.77 16.53 -13.94
C ILE A 294 14.03 16.61 -12.61
N ILE A 295 13.08 15.70 -12.42
CA ILE A 295 12.31 15.55 -11.18
C ILE A 295 12.83 14.31 -10.49
N ASP A 296 13.44 14.54 -9.35
CA ASP A 296 13.98 13.49 -8.50
C ASP A 296 13.03 13.28 -7.31
N GLU A 297 13.08 12.12 -6.66
CA GLU A 297 12.19 11.83 -5.51
C GLU A 297 12.36 12.91 -4.41
N PRO A 298 11.30 13.44 -3.76
CA PRO A 298 11.47 14.49 -2.76
C PRO A 298 12.39 14.06 -1.60
N ALA A 299 13.02 15.03 -0.94
CA ALA A 299 13.89 14.77 0.20
C ALA A 299 13.13 14.00 1.30
N PRO A 300 13.76 12.99 1.95
CA PRO A 300 13.16 12.38 3.13
C PRO A 300 13.12 13.42 4.26
N GLN A 301 11.97 14.05 4.47
CA GLN A 301 11.61 14.46 5.82
C GLN A 301 11.43 13.18 6.63
N ASN A 302 11.96 13.15 7.86
CA ASN A 302 11.77 12.05 8.80
C ASN A 302 10.30 11.99 9.24
N THR A 303 9.46 11.54 8.31
CA THR A 303 8.11 11.03 8.49
C THR A 303 8.19 9.66 7.83
N PRO A 304 7.79 8.56 8.51
CA PRO A 304 7.87 7.24 7.92
C PRO A 304 7.16 7.27 6.56
N THR A 305 7.94 7.10 5.49
CA THR A 305 7.36 6.84 4.18
C THR A 305 6.71 5.47 4.30
N PRO A 306 5.40 5.32 3.99
CA PRO A 306 4.82 4.00 3.95
C PRO A 306 5.62 3.23 2.91
N THR A 307 6.36 2.24 3.38
CA THR A 307 6.86 1.20 2.50
C THR A 307 5.58 0.50 2.05
N VAL A 308 5.09 0.83 0.85
CA VAL A 308 4.04 0.03 0.25
C VAL A 308 4.71 -1.27 -0.18
N VAL A 309 4.86 -2.16 0.80
CA VAL A 309 5.12 -3.56 0.55
C VAL A 309 3.93 -4.03 -0.26
N VAL A 310 4.21 -4.65 -1.40
CA VAL A 310 3.24 -5.42 -2.17
C VAL A 310 2.36 -6.18 -1.19
N PRO A 311 1.05 -5.88 -1.10
CA PRO A 311 0.16 -6.78 -0.40
C PRO A 311 0.29 -8.12 -1.12
N PRO A 312 0.64 -9.22 -0.44
CA PRO A 312 0.61 -10.53 -1.05
C PRO A 312 -0.76 -10.70 -1.72
N GLN A 313 -0.83 -11.42 -2.86
CA GLN A 313 -2.13 -11.82 -3.42
C GLN A 313 -3.00 -12.26 -2.25
N LYS A 314 -4.15 -11.59 -2.05
CA LYS A 314 -5.00 -11.83 -0.89
C LYS A 314 -5.43 -13.29 -0.99
N GLN A 315 -4.77 -14.14 -0.22
CA GLN A 315 -5.09 -15.56 -0.13
C GLN A 315 -6.31 -15.68 0.77
N ILE A 316 -7.12 -16.70 0.52
CA ILE A 316 -8.16 -17.03 1.46
C ILE A 316 -7.54 -17.54 2.77
N ILE A 317 -7.83 -16.86 3.86
CA ILE A 317 -7.32 -17.19 5.20
C ILE A 317 -8.39 -17.93 6.01
N PRO A 318 -7.99 -18.79 6.97
CA PRO A 318 -8.94 -19.41 7.89
C PRO A 318 -9.66 -18.35 8.74
N PRO A 319 -10.86 -18.66 9.25
CA PRO A 319 -11.55 -17.79 10.20
C PRO A 319 -10.71 -17.49 11.44
N THR A 320 -10.86 -16.27 11.95
CA THR A 320 -10.19 -15.75 13.15
C THR A 320 -11.21 -15.25 14.16
N ASP A 321 -10.76 -15.04 15.41
CA ASP A 321 -11.60 -14.65 16.55
C ASP A 321 -12.85 -15.54 16.70
N ILE A 322 -12.64 -16.85 16.61
CA ILE A 322 -13.72 -17.82 16.71
C ILE A 322 -14.16 -17.89 18.18
N LYS A 323 -15.39 -17.49 18.45
CA LYS A 323 -16.06 -17.68 19.74
C LYS A 323 -17.01 -18.86 19.64
N VAL A 324 -17.08 -19.61 20.72
CA VAL A 324 -17.94 -20.79 20.84
C VAL A 324 -18.69 -20.71 22.16
N SER A 325 -19.97 -21.07 22.16
CA SER A 325 -20.75 -21.16 23.41
C SER A 325 -20.12 -22.18 24.37
N LYS A 326 -19.89 -21.75 25.60
CA LYS A 326 -19.33 -22.49 26.72
C LYS A 326 -20.40 -22.61 27.82
N GLY A 327 -21.41 -23.46 27.60
CA GLY A 327 -22.44 -23.80 28.58
C GLY A 327 -23.62 -22.83 28.68
N GLU A 328 -23.80 -21.91 27.73
CA GLU A 328 -25.00 -21.06 27.67
C GLU A 328 -26.25 -21.87 27.27
N PHE A 329 -26.07 -22.96 26.52
CA PHE A 329 -27.15 -23.80 26.02
C PHE A 329 -26.89 -25.27 26.36
N ASP A 330 -27.95 -26.04 26.57
CA ASP A 330 -27.92 -27.49 26.80
C ASP A 330 -28.06 -28.30 25.50
N THR A 331 -28.73 -27.72 24.50
CA THR A 331 -29.20 -28.41 23.29
C THR A 331 -28.48 -27.99 22.01
N LYS A 332 -27.59 -27.00 22.08
CA LYS A 332 -26.86 -26.48 20.93
C LYS A 332 -25.50 -25.92 21.31
N VAL A 333 -24.60 -25.84 20.33
CA VAL A 333 -23.38 -25.07 20.41
C VAL A 333 -23.40 -24.00 19.31
N VAL A 334 -23.18 -22.74 19.68
CA VAL A 334 -23.17 -21.61 18.75
C VAL A 334 -21.73 -21.16 18.51
N LEU A 335 -21.35 -21.07 17.24
CA LEU A 335 -20.04 -20.60 16.78
C LEU A 335 -20.18 -19.28 16.04
N THR A 336 -19.26 -18.36 16.26
CA THR A 336 -19.22 -17.03 15.62
C THR A 336 -17.77 -16.66 15.34
N TRP A 337 -17.48 -16.00 14.22
CA TRP A 337 -16.09 -15.64 13.85
C TRP A 337 -16.05 -14.36 13.02
N ASN A 338 -14.87 -13.85 12.71
CA ASN A 338 -14.72 -12.69 11.83
C ASN A 338 -15.05 -13.04 10.37
N HIS A 339 -15.86 -12.21 9.70
CA HIS A 339 -16.08 -12.31 8.25
C HIS A 339 -14.75 -12.29 7.47
N GLN A 340 -14.68 -13.09 6.40
CA GLN A 340 -13.51 -13.22 5.53
C GLN A 340 -13.85 -12.75 4.10
N ASP A 341 -13.17 -11.72 3.61
CA ASP A 341 -13.56 -11.01 2.36
C ASP A 341 -13.58 -11.84 1.08
N LEU A 342 -12.84 -12.98 1.05
CA LEU A 342 -12.80 -13.88 -0.10
C LEU A 342 -13.62 -15.16 0.10
N ALA A 343 -14.22 -15.34 1.29
CA ALA A 343 -15.05 -16.49 1.57
C ALA A 343 -16.43 -16.29 0.95
N VAL A 344 -16.81 -17.25 0.10
CA VAL A 344 -18.17 -17.42 -0.42
C VAL A 344 -18.98 -18.30 0.54
N ALA A 345 -18.32 -19.22 1.24
CA ALA A 345 -18.89 -20.06 2.30
C ALA A 345 -17.81 -20.45 3.32
N TYR A 346 -18.24 -21.10 4.40
CA TYR A 346 -17.40 -21.69 5.43
C TYR A 346 -17.76 -23.17 5.60
N LEU A 347 -16.75 -24.02 5.81
CA LEU A 347 -16.93 -25.41 6.21
C LEU A 347 -16.59 -25.55 7.69
N ILE A 348 -17.58 -25.99 8.47
CA ILE A 348 -17.44 -26.25 9.90
C ILE A 348 -17.12 -27.73 10.06
N GLN A 349 -16.03 -28.02 10.75
CA GLN A 349 -15.65 -29.37 11.13
C GLN A 349 -15.70 -29.53 12.64
N ARG A 350 -16.19 -30.68 13.09
CA ARG A 350 -16.20 -31.06 14.51
C ARG A 350 -15.30 -32.28 14.70
N LYS A 351 -14.58 -32.31 15.83
CA LYS A 351 -13.76 -33.44 16.23
C LYS A 351 -14.64 -34.51 16.84
N GLU A 352 -14.56 -35.72 16.31
CA GLU A 352 -15.16 -36.92 16.88
C GLU A 352 -14.06 -37.98 17.05
N GLU A 353 -13.94 -38.52 18.26
CA GLU A 353 -12.82 -39.39 18.64
C GLU A 353 -11.46 -38.71 18.37
N ALA A 354 -10.71 -39.17 17.37
CA ALA A 354 -9.40 -38.63 17.00
C ALA A 354 -9.41 -37.75 15.74
N ASP A 355 -10.48 -37.79 14.94
CA ASP A 355 -10.52 -37.20 13.60
C ASP A 355 -11.56 -36.07 13.48
N PHE A 356 -11.31 -35.15 12.55
CA PHE A 356 -12.26 -34.10 12.19
C PHE A 356 -13.12 -34.56 11.01
N TYR A 357 -14.42 -34.29 11.09
CA TYR A 357 -15.36 -34.56 10.00
C TYR A 357 -16.21 -33.32 9.69
N ASP A 358 -16.78 -33.31 8.49
CA ASP A 358 -17.60 -32.20 7.99
C ASP A 358 -18.97 -32.19 8.68
N LEU A 359 -19.21 -31.14 9.48
CA LEU A 359 -20.46 -30.94 10.19
C LEU A 359 -21.50 -30.26 9.29
N GLY A 360 -21.07 -29.25 8.54
CA GLY A 360 -21.90 -28.52 7.60
C GLY A 360 -21.25 -27.25 7.09
N TYR A 361 -21.95 -26.55 6.20
CA TYR A 361 -21.55 -25.28 5.64
C TYR A 361 -22.34 -24.11 6.22
N ALA A 362 -21.75 -22.91 6.14
CA ALA A 362 -22.40 -21.64 6.43
C ALA A 362 -22.05 -20.62 5.32
N ASP A 363 -23.01 -19.79 4.92
CA ASP A 363 -22.80 -18.59 4.08
C ASP A 363 -22.58 -17.32 4.91
N LYS A 364 -22.70 -17.45 6.23
CA LYS A 364 -22.55 -16.38 7.22
C LYS A 364 -21.44 -16.71 8.21
N PRO A 365 -20.85 -15.71 8.88
CA PRO A 365 -19.80 -15.91 9.87
C PRO A 365 -20.32 -16.43 11.23
N SER A 366 -21.35 -17.27 11.20
CA SER A 366 -21.89 -17.97 12.36
C SER A 366 -22.45 -19.34 11.97
N PHE A 367 -22.48 -20.25 12.93
CA PHE A 367 -23.03 -21.59 12.76
C PHE A 367 -23.60 -22.11 14.08
N THR A 368 -24.74 -22.80 14.00
CA THR A 368 -25.38 -23.44 15.16
C THR A 368 -25.34 -24.96 15.00
N ASP A 369 -24.55 -25.63 15.84
CA ASP A 369 -24.55 -27.08 15.97
C ASP A 369 -25.72 -27.52 16.86
N LEU A 370 -26.74 -28.12 16.27
CA LEU A 370 -27.91 -28.67 16.95
C LEU A 370 -27.77 -30.16 17.30
N TYR A 371 -26.64 -30.79 16.95
CA TYR A 371 -26.43 -32.24 17.05
C TYR A 371 -25.51 -32.61 18.23
N VAL A 372 -25.78 -31.98 19.37
CA VAL A 372 -25.02 -32.09 20.62
C VAL A 372 -25.86 -32.69 21.74
N SER A 373 -25.21 -33.30 22.73
CA SER A 373 -25.84 -33.75 23.98
C SER A 373 -25.63 -32.72 25.08
N PRO A 374 -26.51 -32.64 26.08
CA PRO A 374 -26.24 -31.90 27.32
C PRO A 374 -25.00 -32.40 28.05
N ASN A 375 -24.43 -31.55 28.92
CA ASN A 375 -23.22 -31.81 29.69
C ASN A 375 -22.06 -32.41 28.89
N SER A 376 -21.78 -31.88 27.70
CA SER A 376 -20.83 -32.48 26.76
C SER A 376 -19.94 -31.44 26.10
N THR A 377 -18.65 -31.77 26.00
CA THR A 377 -17.63 -30.95 25.33
C THR A 377 -17.42 -31.37 23.88
N TYR A 378 -17.18 -30.41 23.00
CA TYR A 378 -16.93 -30.57 21.57
C TYR A 378 -15.80 -29.64 21.12
N VAL A 379 -15.04 -30.09 20.12
CA VAL A 379 -13.94 -29.31 19.53
C VAL A 379 -14.25 -29.06 18.07
N TYR A 380 -14.04 -27.82 17.61
CA TYR A 380 -14.36 -27.39 16.26
C TYR A 380 -13.15 -26.74 15.58
N ARG A 381 -13.17 -26.74 14.25
CA ARG A 381 -12.31 -25.90 13.41
C ARG A 381 -13.08 -25.52 12.14
N ILE A 382 -12.70 -24.42 11.52
CA ILE A 382 -13.44 -23.84 10.40
C ILE A 382 -12.47 -23.57 9.24
N LEU A 383 -12.95 -23.80 8.01
CA LEU A 383 -12.25 -23.45 6.78
C LEU A 383 -13.06 -22.42 6.01
N SER A 384 -12.37 -21.46 5.40
CA SER A 384 -12.96 -20.50 4.47
C SER A 384 -12.94 -21.09 3.06
N ILE A 385 -14.07 -21.02 2.34
CA ILE A 385 -14.22 -21.51 0.97
C ILE A 385 -14.41 -20.33 0.04
N GLY A 386 -13.48 -20.13 -0.88
CA GLY A 386 -13.53 -19.09 -1.89
C GLY A 386 -13.99 -19.64 -3.24
N ALA A 387 -14.01 -18.77 -4.25
CA ALA A 387 -14.33 -19.18 -5.61
C ALA A 387 -13.29 -20.19 -6.14
N GLU A 388 -12.00 -19.96 -5.92
CA GLU A 388 -10.92 -20.75 -6.56
C GLU A 388 -10.13 -21.64 -5.59
N GLU A 389 -10.20 -21.37 -4.29
CA GLU A 389 -9.40 -22.02 -3.27
C GLU A 389 -10.14 -22.17 -1.94
N VAL A 390 -9.63 -23.05 -1.09
CA VAL A 390 -10.09 -23.28 0.28
C VAL A 390 -8.91 -23.01 1.20
N SER A 391 -9.13 -22.33 2.32
CA SER A 391 -8.07 -22.02 3.28
C SER A 391 -7.56 -23.28 3.97
N VAL A 392 -6.44 -23.17 4.68
CA VAL A 392 -6.14 -24.13 5.76
C VAL A 392 -7.22 -24.07 6.85
N ALA A 393 -7.25 -25.06 7.74
CA ALA A 393 -8.15 -25.02 8.90
C ALA A 393 -7.71 -23.98 9.93
N SER A 394 -8.69 -23.40 10.62
CA SER A 394 -8.46 -22.55 11.79
C SER A 394 -7.81 -23.32 12.93
N VAL A 395 -7.39 -22.58 13.96
CA VAL A 395 -7.09 -23.17 15.28
C VAL A 395 -8.31 -23.92 15.82
N GLU A 396 -8.04 -24.98 16.60
CA GLU A 396 -9.07 -25.75 17.28
C GLU A 396 -9.69 -24.91 18.41
N VAL A 397 -11.01 -24.91 18.52
CA VAL A 397 -11.75 -24.22 19.57
C VAL A 397 -12.69 -25.16 20.30
N GLU A 398 -12.77 -25.02 21.61
CA GLU A 398 -13.60 -25.83 22.50
C GLU A 398 -14.94 -25.13 22.80
N GLY A 399 -16.03 -25.89 22.69
CA GLY A 399 -17.37 -25.51 23.15
C GLY A 399 -17.99 -26.62 23.97
N PHE A 400 -18.88 -26.28 24.90
CA PHE A 400 -19.57 -27.29 25.71
C PHE A 400 -21.00 -26.87 26.01
N THR A 401 -21.84 -27.87 26.29
CA THR A 401 -23.26 -27.67 26.64
C THR A 401 -23.48 -27.71 28.15
N ALA A 402 -24.49 -26.97 28.60
CA ALA A 402 -24.91 -26.96 30.00
C ALA A 402 -25.39 -28.34 30.46
N ALA A 403 -25.20 -28.65 31.74
CA ALA A 403 -25.72 -29.86 32.35
C ALA A 403 -27.24 -29.79 32.60
N GLU A 404 -27.71 -28.63 33.03
CA GLU A 404 -29.13 -28.36 33.26
C GLU A 404 -29.79 -27.73 32.03
N PRO A 405 -31.10 -27.97 31.80
CA PRO A 405 -31.81 -27.34 30.69
C PRO A 405 -31.72 -25.82 30.73
N GLN A 406 -31.23 -25.21 29.64
CA GLN A 406 -31.06 -23.76 29.49
C GLN A 406 -31.60 -23.31 28.13
N THR A 407 -32.92 -23.09 28.06
CA THR A 407 -33.61 -22.70 26.81
C THR A 407 -33.44 -21.22 26.44
N ASN A 408 -33.03 -20.37 27.39
CA ASN A 408 -32.87 -18.92 27.22
C ASN A 408 -31.39 -18.48 27.29
N GLY A 409 -30.46 -19.38 26.94
CA GLY A 409 -29.03 -19.08 26.90
C GLY A 409 -28.71 -17.82 26.10
N ASN A 410 -27.65 -17.12 26.50
CA ASN A 410 -27.16 -15.96 25.77
C ASN A 410 -26.66 -16.42 24.39
N ILE A 411 -27.11 -15.78 23.32
CA ILE A 411 -26.50 -15.94 21.99
C ILE A 411 -25.06 -15.41 22.10
N GLY A 412 -24.13 -16.05 21.40
CA GLY A 412 -22.73 -15.66 21.39
C GLY A 412 -22.53 -14.16 21.20
N GLN A 413 -21.48 -13.63 21.81
CA GLN A 413 -21.08 -12.23 21.68
C GLN A 413 -20.89 -11.86 20.20
N VAL A 414 -21.32 -10.66 19.81
CA VAL A 414 -21.04 -10.14 18.45
C VAL A 414 -19.53 -9.96 18.29
N VAL A 415 -18.96 -10.47 17.20
CA VAL A 415 -17.53 -10.38 16.87
C VAL A 415 -17.29 -9.65 15.55
N GLY A 416 -16.04 -9.31 15.29
CA GLY A 416 -15.63 -8.66 14.04
C GLY A 416 -16.16 -7.25 13.87
N LEU A 417 -16.49 -6.55 14.96
CA LEU A 417 -16.92 -5.16 14.89
C LEU A 417 -15.78 -4.28 14.38
N THR A 418 -15.99 -3.69 13.22
CA THR A 418 -15.09 -2.73 12.58
C THR A 418 -15.81 -1.41 12.33
N GLY A 419 -15.05 -0.33 12.17
CA GLY A 419 -15.60 0.97 11.84
C GLY A 419 -14.73 1.68 10.80
N LEU A 420 -15.35 2.08 9.69
CA LEU A 420 -14.71 2.80 8.61
C LEU A 420 -15.24 4.24 8.57
N VAL A 421 -14.34 5.21 8.50
CA VAL A 421 -14.73 6.62 8.53
C VAL A 421 -14.73 7.20 7.13
N TYR A 422 -15.78 7.93 6.79
CA TYR A 422 -15.91 8.56 5.48
C TYR A 422 -16.79 9.82 5.54
N VAL A 423 -16.67 10.69 4.55
CA VAL A 423 -17.44 11.92 4.42
C VAL A 423 -18.47 11.77 3.31
N THR A 424 -19.72 12.12 3.61
CA THR A 424 -20.79 12.29 2.62
C THR A 424 -21.23 13.75 2.65
N GLY A 425 -21.07 14.45 1.52
CA GLY A 425 -21.25 15.92 1.51
C GLY A 425 -20.20 16.58 2.40
N ASN A 426 -20.62 17.25 3.48
CA ASN A 426 -19.75 17.89 4.46
C ASN A 426 -19.75 17.20 5.83
N SER A 427 -20.44 16.08 5.99
CA SER A 427 -20.58 15.40 7.29
C SER A 427 -19.76 14.12 7.32
N PRO A 428 -18.90 13.93 8.33
CA PRO A 428 -18.25 12.65 8.57
C PRO A 428 -19.27 11.63 9.10
N ASN A 429 -19.08 10.39 8.73
CA ASN A 429 -19.88 9.24 9.12
C ASN A 429 -18.93 8.10 9.51
N VAL A 430 -19.39 7.21 10.39
CA VAL A 430 -18.71 5.96 10.70
C VAL A 430 -19.60 4.81 10.24
N ASP A 431 -19.14 4.07 9.23
CA ASP A 431 -19.74 2.83 8.75
C ASP A 431 -19.27 1.67 9.64
N LEU A 432 -20.15 1.18 10.50
CA LEU A 432 -19.88 0.03 11.35
C LEU A 432 -20.35 -1.24 10.65
N SER A 433 -19.52 -2.28 10.68
CA SER A 433 -19.88 -3.62 10.22
C SER A 433 -19.39 -4.66 11.20
N TRP A 434 -20.10 -5.78 11.30
CA TRP A 434 -19.75 -6.89 12.19
C TRP A 434 -20.22 -8.22 11.60
N SER A 435 -19.87 -9.32 12.26
CA SER A 435 -20.30 -10.65 11.85
C SER A 435 -21.78 -10.89 12.20
N GLU A 436 -22.55 -11.35 11.21
CA GLU A 436 -23.96 -11.72 11.42
C GLU A 436 -24.08 -12.97 12.30
N LEU A 437 -25.00 -12.90 13.27
CA LEU A 437 -25.36 -13.98 14.16
C LEU A 437 -26.67 -14.65 13.72
N ASP A 438 -26.63 -15.98 13.58
CA ASP A 438 -27.82 -16.78 13.28
C ASP A 438 -28.88 -16.66 14.39
N GLY A 439 -30.16 -16.57 13.98
CA GLY A 439 -31.31 -16.41 14.89
C GLY A 439 -31.51 -15.01 15.49
N VAL A 440 -30.65 -14.04 15.20
CA VAL A 440 -30.78 -12.66 15.70
C VAL A 440 -31.76 -11.84 14.84
N THR A 441 -32.63 -11.06 15.50
CA THR A 441 -33.65 -10.23 14.81
C THR A 441 -33.18 -8.81 14.51
N SER A 442 -32.31 -8.27 15.36
CA SER A 442 -31.70 -6.94 15.21
C SER A 442 -30.53 -6.78 16.18
N TYR A 443 -29.83 -5.65 16.12
CA TYR A 443 -28.66 -5.32 16.93
C TYR A 443 -28.85 -3.93 17.54
N THR A 444 -28.49 -3.75 18.80
CA THR A 444 -28.39 -2.43 19.44
C THR A 444 -26.97 -1.93 19.35
N ILE A 445 -26.80 -0.67 18.93
CA ILE A 445 -25.50 -0.02 18.79
C ILE A 445 -25.40 1.07 19.85
N ALA A 446 -24.30 1.04 20.61
CA ALA A 446 -23.98 2.08 21.58
C ALA A 446 -22.65 2.75 21.23
N ARG A 447 -22.58 4.05 21.51
CA ARG A 447 -21.37 4.88 21.35
C ARG A 447 -21.01 5.54 22.67
N SER A 448 -19.71 5.70 22.91
CA SER A 448 -19.15 6.58 23.92
C SER A 448 -18.06 7.45 23.31
N ASP A 449 -17.79 8.59 23.95
CA ASP A 449 -16.54 9.33 23.78
C ASP A 449 -15.49 8.83 24.80
N SER A 450 -14.39 9.56 24.92
CA SER A 450 -13.30 9.33 25.87
C SER A 450 -13.73 9.30 27.36
N SER A 451 -14.96 9.72 27.69
CA SER A 451 -15.50 9.63 29.06
C SER A 451 -16.08 8.26 29.42
N PHE A 452 -16.12 7.31 28.46
CA PHE A 452 -16.71 5.96 28.62
C PHE A 452 -18.16 5.93 29.13
N LYS A 453 -18.91 7.02 28.91
CA LYS A 453 -20.36 7.10 29.15
C LYS A 453 -21.14 6.64 27.92
N TRP A 454 -21.55 5.38 27.94
CA TRP A 454 -22.27 4.73 26.84
C TRP A 454 -23.67 5.31 26.61
N LYS A 455 -23.98 5.63 25.35
CA LYS A 455 -25.29 6.03 24.86
C LYS A 455 -25.72 5.14 23.70
N ASN A 456 -26.95 4.64 23.73
CA ASN A 456 -27.53 3.93 22.59
C ASN A 456 -27.76 4.92 21.44
N ILE A 457 -27.20 4.63 20.27
CA ILE A 457 -27.29 5.48 19.08
C ILE A 457 -28.21 4.93 17.99
N GLY A 458 -28.57 3.64 18.06
CA GLY A 458 -29.53 3.07 17.11
C GLY A 458 -29.75 1.56 17.26
N ILE A 459 -30.65 1.06 16.42
CA ILE A 459 -30.92 -0.37 16.22
C ILE A 459 -30.77 -0.68 14.73
N SER A 460 -30.05 -1.75 14.38
CA SER A 460 -29.94 -2.24 13.00
C SER A 460 -30.56 -3.62 12.84
N LYS A 461 -31.20 -3.88 11.70
CA LYS A 461 -31.70 -5.22 11.32
C LYS A 461 -30.66 -6.02 10.53
N THR A 462 -29.63 -5.36 10.04
CA THR A 462 -28.52 -5.95 9.30
C THR A 462 -27.27 -5.90 10.18
N PRO A 463 -26.23 -6.67 9.87
CA PRO A 463 -24.97 -6.64 10.62
C PRO A 463 -24.10 -5.42 10.28
N SER A 464 -24.74 -4.27 10.09
CA SER A 464 -24.10 -2.99 9.74
C SER A 464 -24.91 -1.82 10.28
N PHE A 465 -24.24 -0.70 10.56
CA PHE A 465 -24.89 0.54 11.01
C PHE A 465 -24.03 1.75 10.69
N ILE A 466 -24.65 2.82 10.18
CA ILE A 466 -23.96 4.09 9.93
C ILE A 466 -24.25 5.06 11.07
N ASP A 467 -23.23 5.44 11.83
CA ASP A 467 -23.30 6.62 12.71
C ASP A 467 -23.07 7.87 11.86
N SER A 468 -24.13 8.66 11.66
CA SER A 468 -24.12 9.89 10.87
C SER A 468 -23.76 11.15 11.66
N SER A 469 -23.44 11.01 12.95
CA SER A 469 -23.10 12.12 13.83
C SER A 469 -21.96 11.79 14.79
N PRO A 470 -20.84 11.19 14.32
CA PRO A 470 -19.72 10.90 15.17
C PRO A 470 -19.09 12.20 15.65
N LYS A 471 -18.41 12.15 16.79
CA LYS A 471 -17.67 13.30 17.28
C LYS A 471 -16.36 13.44 16.50
N VAL A 472 -16.10 14.66 16.02
CA VAL A 472 -14.94 14.99 15.20
C VAL A 472 -13.80 15.50 16.08
N GLY A 473 -12.56 15.14 15.74
CA GLY A 473 -11.36 15.54 16.47
C GLY A 473 -11.09 14.72 17.74
N GLU A 474 -11.86 13.66 18.01
CA GLU A 474 -11.63 12.72 19.11
C GLU A 474 -11.97 11.27 18.72
N SER A 475 -11.62 10.32 19.60
CA SER A 475 -11.96 8.91 19.47
C SER A 475 -13.43 8.65 19.83
N ASN A 476 -14.12 7.91 18.96
CA ASN A 476 -15.46 7.39 19.20
C ASN A 476 -15.34 5.89 19.48
N TYR A 477 -15.95 5.44 20.58
CA TYR A 477 -15.93 4.04 20.99
C TYR A 477 -17.30 3.41 20.70
N TYR A 478 -17.32 2.29 20.00
CA TYR A 478 -18.56 1.60 19.62
C TYR A 478 -18.59 0.17 20.14
N ARG A 479 -19.79 -0.29 20.47
CA ARG A 479 -20.07 -1.68 20.81
C ARG A 479 -21.49 -2.06 20.35
N VAL A 480 -21.67 -3.34 20.05
CA VAL A 480 -22.91 -3.87 19.49
C VAL A 480 -23.40 -5.06 20.32
N SER A 481 -24.70 -5.16 20.56
CA SER A 481 -25.32 -6.30 21.25
C SER A 481 -26.50 -6.83 20.44
N ALA A 482 -26.65 -8.15 20.40
CA ALA A 482 -27.72 -8.83 19.67
C ALA A 482 -29.08 -8.72 20.38
N LEU A 483 -30.13 -8.54 19.59
CA LEU A 483 -31.52 -8.57 20.02
C LEU A 483 -32.27 -9.74 19.39
N VAL A 484 -32.93 -10.54 20.22
CA VAL A 484 -33.87 -11.59 19.79
C VAL A 484 -35.26 -11.17 20.18
N GLN A 485 -36.16 -11.06 19.20
CA GLN A 485 -37.52 -10.58 19.42
C GLN A 485 -37.55 -9.25 20.19
N SER A 486 -36.63 -8.34 19.86
CA SER A 486 -36.45 -7.03 20.50
C SER A 486 -36.01 -7.04 21.98
N LYS A 487 -35.50 -8.18 22.49
CA LYS A 487 -34.91 -8.28 23.84
C LYS A 487 -33.39 -8.50 23.74
N PRO A 488 -32.59 -7.88 24.63
CA PRO A 488 -31.16 -8.17 24.75
C PRO A 488 -30.95 -9.68 24.96
N SER A 489 -30.14 -10.27 24.10
CA SER A 489 -29.92 -11.72 24.06
C SER A 489 -28.45 -12.08 23.80
N GLY A 490 -27.55 -11.11 23.94
CA GLY A 490 -26.10 -11.30 23.83
C GLY A 490 -25.38 -10.26 24.69
N ASP A 491 -24.17 -10.57 25.13
CA ASP A 491 -23.27 -9.58 25.71
C ASP A 491 -22.90 -8.50 24.68
N TRP A 492 -22.42 -7.37 25.16
CA TRP A 492 -21.83 -6.36 24.27
C TRP A 492 -20.58 -6.93 23.60
N SER A 493 -20.42 -6.65 22.30
CA SER A 493 -19.17 -6.91 21.58
C SER A 493 -17.98 -6.27 22.27
N GLU A 494 -16.79 -6.72 21.88
CA GLU A 494 -15.58 -5.93 22.09
C GLU A 494 -15.77 -4.52 21.54
N THR A 495 -15.12 -3.56 22.22
CA THR A 495 -15.23 -2.16 21.86
C THR A 495 -14.27 -1.82 20.72
N VAL A 496 -14.79 -1.28 19.61
CA VAL A 496 -13.96 -0.70 18.56
C VAL A 496 -13.76 0.80 18.81
N SER A 497 -12.53 1.27 18.67
CA SER A 497 -12.17 2.69 18.74
C SER A 497 -11.96 3.24 17.34
N VAL A 498 -12.69 4.29 17.00
CA VAL A 498 -12.67 4.92 15.68
C VAL A 498 -12.39 6.41 15.85
N ASN A 499 -11.25 6.86 15.34
CA ASN A 499 -10.88 8.27 15.32
C ASN A 499 -11.53 8.95 14.12
N VAL A 500 -12.17 10.11 14.31
CA VAL A 500 -12.69 10.91 13.20
C VAL A 500 -11.88 12.18 13.08
N ALA A 501 -11.02 12.24 12.06
CA ALA A 501 -10.05 13.32 11.88
C ALA A 501 -10.70 14.64 11.45
N ASP A 502 -10.11 15.74 11.91
CA ASP A 502 -10.27 17.08 11.34
C ASP A 502 -8.93 17.59 10.77
N GLN A 503 -8.81 18.89 10.50
CA GLN A 503 -7.59 19.49 9.95
C GLN A 503 -6.41 19.51 10.93
N SER A 504 -6.62 19.17 12.21
CA SER A 504 -5.59 19.12 13.25
C SER A 504 -5.01 17.71 13.44
N PHE A 505 -5.52 16.70 12.71
CA PHE A 505 -5.07 15.32 12.78
C PHE A 505 -4.60 14.83 11.41
N LEU A 506 -3.81 13.74 11.40
CA LEU A 506 -3.59 12.98 10.17
C LEU A 506 -4.95 12.55 9.60
N PRO A 507 -5.13 12.56 8.27
CA PRO A 507 -6.39 12.13 7.67
C PRO A 507 -6.72 10.69 8.04
N ASN A 508 -8.01 10.36 8.03
CA ASN A 508 -8.42 8.97 8.10
C ASN A 508 -7.96 8.18 6.85
N GLN A 509 -7.80 6.86 7.01
CA GLN A 509 -7.59 5.93 5.90
C GLN A 509 -8.75 6.06 4.89
N VAL A 510 -8.43 5.97 3.60
CA VAL A 510 -9.46 6.02 2.55
C VAL A 510 -10.33 4.76 2.59
N GLY A 511 -11.63 4.98 2.75
CA GLY A 511 -12.64 3.95 2.74
C GLY A 511 -13.39 3.83 1.42
N HIS A 512 -14.11 2.70 1.25
CA HIS A 512 -15.00 2.42 0.11
C HIS A 512 -14.33 2.60 -1.26
N LEU A 513 -13.03 2.32 -1.35
CA LEU A 513 -12.35 2.29 -2.63
C LEU A 513 -12.96 1.18 -3.50
N THR A 514 -13.24 1.52 -4.75
CA THR A 514 -13.79 0.62 -5.77
C THR A 514 -13.07 0.87 -7.08
N ALA A 515 -12.93 -0.18 -7.90
CA ALA A 515 -12.40 -0.10 -9.25
C ALA A 515 -13.27 -0.92 -10.21
N THR A 516 -13.45 -0.43 -11.42
CA THR A 516 -14.10 -1.20 -12.49
C THR A 516 -13.20 -2.34 -12.94
N SER A 517 -13.77 -3.52 -13.18
CA SER A 517 -13.00 -4.73 -13.51
C SER A 517 -13.58 -5.46 -14.72
N GLY A 518 -13.14 -5.05 -15.91
CA GLY A 518 -13.63 -5.52 -17.20
C GLY A 518 -14.90 -4.82 -17.67
N ASP A 519 -15.34 -3.75 -16.99
CA ASP A 519 -16.52 -2.98 -17.39
C ASP A 519 -16.27 -2.13 -18.64
N PHE A 520 -15.01 -1.80 -18.92
CA PHE A 520 -14.62 -0.93 -20.02
C PHE A 520 -13.44 -1.49 -20.80
N ALA A 521 -13.41 -1.15 -22.09
CA ALA A 521 -12.42 -1.69 -23.01
C ALA A 521 -11.04 -1.04 -22.89
N ASN A 522 -11.01 0.22 -22.44
CA ASN A 522 -9.84 1.08 -22.54
C ASN A 522 -9.61 1.97 -21.31
N LYS A 523 -10.38 1.78 -20.23
CA LYS A 523 -10.26 2.57 -19.01
C LYS A 523 -10.61 1.76 -17.77
N ILE A 524 -10.08 2.19 -16.63
CA ILE A 524 -10.48 1.72 -15.31
C ILE A 524 -10.95 2.94 -14.53
N ILE A 525 -12.19 2.92 -14.03
CA ILE A 525 -12.73 3.99 -13.19
C ILE A 525 -12.60 3.55 -11.74
N LEU A 526 -11.96 4.41 -10.94
CA LEU A 526 -11.83 4.27 -9.50
C LEU A 526 -12.66 5.33 -8.80
N SER A 527 -13.30 4.95 -7.71
CA SER A 527 -14.05 5.85 -6.82
C SER A 527 -13.89 5.42 -5.37
N TRP A 528 -13.80 6.39 -4.47
CA TRP A 528 -13.73 6.18 -3.03
C TRP A 528 -14.59 7.21 -2.31
N ALA A 529 -14.84 6.98 -1.02
CA ALA A 529 -15.46 7.99 -0.18
C ALA A 529 -14.40 8.98 0.33
N ALA A 530 -14.76 10.25 0.49
CA ALA A 530 -13.82 11.25 1.00
C ALA A 530 -13.38 10.89 2.43
N ALA A 531 -12.07 10.95 2.69
CA ALA A 531 -11.52 10.70 4.02
C ALA A 531 -11.57 11.98 4.86
N PRO A 532 -12.12 11.95 6.09
CA PRO A 532 -12.04 13.10 6.98
C PRO A 532 -10.60 13.56 7.21
N GLY A 533 -10.40 14.87 7.26
CA GLY A 533 -9.08 15.50 7.42
C GLY A 533 -8.22 15.53 6.14
N ALA A 534 -8.63 14.89 5.04
CA ALA A 534 -7.86 14.84 3.80
C ALA A 534 -7.99 16.13 2.98
N SER A 535 -6.87 16.65 2.47
CA SER A 535 -6.83 17.71 1.47
C SER A 535 -6.46 17.21 0.08
N ILE A 536 -5.83 16.03 0.00
CA ILE A 536 -5.38 15.42 -1.26
C ILE A 536 -5.32 13.90 -1.15
N TYR A 537 -5.31 13.20 -2.29
CA TYR A 537 -5.20 11.75 -2.38
C TYR A 537 -4.05 11.35 -3.31
N TYR A 538 -3.34 10.28 -2.93
CA TYR A 538 -2.30 9.64 -3.72
C TYR A 538 -2.72 8.23 -4.09
N LEU A 539 -3.02 8.00 -5.36
CA LEU A 539 -3.38 6.71 -5.89
C LEU A 539 -2.14 6.01 -6.46
N TYR A 540 -1.94 4.77 -6.05
CA TYR A 540 -0.86 3.91 -6.52
C TYR A 540 -1.46 2.76 -7.32
N ARG A 541 -0.91 2.53 -8.51
CA ARG A 541 -1.23 1.39 -9.37
C ARG A 541 -0.07 0.41 -9.35
N PHE A 542 -0.36 -0.88 -9.25
CA PHE A 542 0.60 -1.97 -9.38
C PHE A 542 0.21 -2.88 -10.54
N ASP A 543 1.20 -3.43 -11.24
CA ASP A 543 0.98 -4.41 -12.29
C ASP A 543 0.67 -5.82 -11.74
N GLU A 544 0.60 -6.82 -12.63
CA GLU A 544 0.28 -8.21 -12.28
C GLU A 544 1.35 -8.90 -11.43
N ASN A 545 2.58 -8.39 -11.42
CA ASN A 545 3.67 -8.85 -10.56
C ASN A 545 3.72 -8.04 -9.25
N ALA A 546 2.70 -7.21 -9.04
CA ALA A 546 2.61 -6.21 -7.98
C ALA A 546 3.79 -5.21 -7.98
N GLU A 547 4.40 -4.96 -9.13
CA GLU A 547 5.37 -3.89 -9.24
C GLU A 547 4.64 -2.55 -9.41
N PRO A 548 5.06 -1.47 -8.71
CA PRO A 548 4.47 -0.15 -8.88
C PRO A 548 4.55 0.29 -10.35
N SER A 549 3.40 0.49 -10.97
CA SER A 549 3.26 0.84 -12.39
C SER A 549 2.60 2.20 -12.62
N GLY A 550 2.14 2.88 -11.56
CA GLY A 550 1.63 4.25 -11.62
C GLY A 550 1.50 4.90 -10.25
N GLN A 551 1.69 6.21 -10.18
CA GLN A 551 1.39 7.05 -9.01
C GLN A 551 0.70 8.32 -9.50
N PHE A 552 -0.45 8.63 -8.91
CA PHE A 552 -1.30 9.74 -9.34
C PHE A 552 -1.72 10.55 -8.12
N GLU A 553 -1.62 11.87 -8.25
CA GLU A 553 -2.09 12.81 -7.24
C GLU A 553 -3.46 13.33 -7.67
N ILE A 554 -4.44 13.24 -6.77
CA ILE A 554 -5.86 13.45 -7.06
C ILE A 554 -6.47 14.34 -5.97
N SER A 555 -7.16 15.41 -6.37
CA SER A 555 -7.88 16.31 -5.45
C SER A 555 -9.34 15.93 -5.24
N GLY A 556 -9.89 15.06 -6.09
CA GLY A 556 -11.25 14.53 -5.98
C GLY A 556 -11.30 13.15 -5.34
N THR A 557 -12.49 12.54 -5.36
CA THR A 557 -12.73 11.18 -4.84
C THR A 557 -12.95 10.14 -5.95
N SER A 558 -12.49 10.45 -7.16
CA SER A 558 -12.53 9.54 -8.29
C SER A 558 -11.35 9.76 -9.22
N TYR A 559 -10.97 8.71 -9.93
CA TYR A 559 -9.91 8.74 -10.93
C TYR A 559 -10.27 7.82 -12.09
N THR A 560 -10.06 8.28 -13.32
CA THR A 560 -10.22 7.42 -14.52
C THR A 560 -8.84 7.14 -15.10
N ASP A 561 -8.36 5.93 -14.87
CA ASP A 561 -7.14 5.44 -15.48
C ASP A 561 -7.41 5.12 -16.95
N THR A 562 -6.63 5.72 -17.85
CA THR A 562 -6.71 5.55 -19.31
C THR A 562 -5.36 5.19 -19.92
N ASP A 563 -4.39 4.84 -19.07
CA ASP A 563 -3.03 4.51 -19.48
C ASP A 563 -3.03 3.40 -20.54
N GLN A 564 -2.17 3.50 -21.56
CA GLN A 564 -2.11 2.47 -22.60
C GLN A 564 -1.72 1.10 -22.03
N SER A 565 -0.93 1.07 -20.96
CA SER A 565 -0.51 -0.17 -20.28
C SER A 565 -1.69 -0.96 -19.72
N ILE A 566 -2.80 -0.30 -19.35
CA ILE A 566 -3.97 -0.99 -18.80
C ILE A 566 -4.92 -1.54 -19.87
N GLN A 567 -4.75 -1.16 -21.15
CA GLN A 567 -5.66 -1.53 -22.24
C GLN A 567 -5.41 -2.93 -22.84
N ASN A 568 -4.53 -3.71 -22.23
CA ASN A 568 -4.18 -5.07 -22.66
C ASN A 568 -5.04 -6.16 -21.97
N GLY A 569 -5.99 -5.76 -21.13
CA GLY A 569 -6.80 -6.69 -20.35
C GLY A 569 -6.04 -7.40 -19.24
N ARG A 570 -4.89 -6.89 -18.79
CA ARG A 570 -4.25 -7.36 -17.56
C ARG A 570 -4.93 -6.76 -16.34
N GLN A 571 -4.74 -7.43 -15.20
CA GLN A 571 -5.25 -6.99 -13.92
C GLN A 571 -4.22 -6.11 -13.23
N PHE A 572 -4.69 -5.01 -12.67
CA PHE A 572 -3.90 -4.02 -11.96
C PHE A 572 -4.47 -3.86 -10.55
N LEU A 573 -3.59 -3.63 -9.58
CA LEU A 573 -3.97 -3.33 -8.22
C LEU A 573 -3.94 -1.83 -8.00
N TYR A 574 -4.86 -1.33 -7.18
CA TYR A 574 -4.91 0.07 -6.81
C TYR A 574 -5.10 0.23 -5.31
N THR A 575 -4.39 1.18 -4.72
CA THR A 575 -4.62 1.68 -3.35
C THR A 575 -4.56 3.21 -3.37
N VAL A 576 -5.26 3.84 -2.44
CA VAL A 576 -5.30 5.30 -2.29
C VAL A 576 -4.89 5.69 -0.88
N ILE A 577 -3.99 6.66 -0.79
CA ILE A 577 -3.53 7.23 0.47
C ILE A 577 -4.07 8.66 0.58
N ALA A 578 -4.85 8.95 1.62
CA ALA A 578 -5.25 10.32 1.95
C ALA A 578 -4.09 11.09 2.58
N ALA A 579 -3.98 12.38 2.32
CA ALA A 579 -2.95 13.23 2.93
C ALA A 579 -3.46 14.64 3.22
N ASN A 580 -2.79 15.29 4.16
CA ASN A 580 -2.90 16.72 4.44
C ASN A 580 -1.53 17.30 4.83
N ASP A 581 -1.50 18.55 5.26
CA ASP A 581 -0.26 19.25 5.63
C ASP A 581 0.50 18.60 6.80
N LEU A 582 -0.16 17.74 7.59
CA LEU A 582 0.43 17.00 8.71
C LEU A 582 1.07 15.67 8.27
N GLY A 583 0.64 15.11 7.13
CA GLY A 583 1.20 13.87 6.60
C GLY A 583 0.18 12.97 5.90
N TYR A 584 0.52 11.68 5.84
CA TYR A 584 -0.23 10.65 5.13
C TYR A 584 -1.03 9.77 6.11
N ALA A 585 -2.21 9.36 5.68
CA ALA A 585 -2.93 8.26 6.31
C ALA A 585 -2.28 6.91 5.96
N GLU A 586 -2.76 5.84 6.59
CA GLU A 586 -2.51 4.48 6.10
C GLU A 586 -3.10 4.28 4.69
N PRO A 587 -2.51 3.42 3.84
CA PRO A 587 -3.08 3.08 2.54
C PRO A 587 -4.46 2.45 2.67
N SER A 588 -5.38 2.75 1.75
CA SER A 588 -6.65 2.03 1.66
C SER A 588 -6.44 0.53 1.47
N ASP A 589 -7.49 -0.23 1.72
CA ASP A 589 -7.63 -1.56 1.13
C ASP A 589 -7.38 -1.51 -0.37
N VAL A 590 -6.82 -2.60 -0.90
CA VAL A 590 -6.55 -2.71 -2.33
C VAL A 590 -7.79 -3.12 -3.10
N VAL A 591 -7.92 -2.56 -4.29
CA VAL A 591 -8.91 -3.00 -5.28
C VAL A 591 -8.23 -3.42 -6.57
N PHE A 592 -8.85 -4.37 -7.26
CA PHE A 592 -8.39 -4.83 -8.55
C PHE A 592 -9.18 -4.17 -9.68
N GLY A 593 -8.46 -3.54 -10.61
CA GLY A 593 -9.02 -3.00 -11.84
C GLY A 593 -8.47 -3.73 -13.05
N LYS A 594 -9.29 -3.88 -14.09
CA LYS A 594 -8.90 -4.49 -15.35
C LYS A 594 -9.73 -3.90 -16.49
N THR A 595 -9.17 -3.80 -17.69
CA THR A 595 -9.95 -3.54 -18.90
C THR A 595 -10.42 -4.85 -19.54
N ASP A 596 -11.44 -4.79 -20.39
CA ASP A 596 -11.80 -5.90 -21.27
C ASP A 596 -11.66 -5.48 -22.74
N PRO A 597 -10.49 -5.74 -23.37
CA PRO A 597 -10.25 -5.41 -24.77
C PRO A 597 -11.26 -6.05 -25.72
N GLY A 598 -11.91 -7.14 -25.32
CA GLY A 598 -12.99 -7.79 -26.08
C GLY A 598 -14.18 -6.87 -26.33
N LEU A 599 -14.40 -5.86 -25.48
CA LEU A 599 -15.44 -4.84 -25.65
C LEU A 599 -15.19 -3.90 -26.85
N THR A 600 -13.97 -3.86 -27.44
CA THR A 600 -13.66 -2.99 -28.59
C THR A 600 -14.00 -3.59 -29.97
N LYS A 601 -14.31 -4.90 -30.07
CA LYS A 601 -14.48 -5.56 -31.37
C LYS A 601 -15.80 -5.20 -32.04
N ARG A 602 -15.78 -4.27 -33.00
CA ARG A 602 -16.80 -4.19 -34.07
C ARG A 602 -16.39 -5.03 -35.27
N ALA A 603 -16.83 -6.28 -35.24
CA ALA A 603 -17.24 -7.11 -36.38
C ALA A 603 -17.68 -8.47 -35.79
N GLY A 604 -18.91 -8.59 -35.29
CA GLY A 604 -19.48 -9.85 -34.77
C GLY A 604 -20.02 -9.88 -33.34
N GLY A 605 -20.49 -8.75 -32.78
CA GLY A 605 -21.24 -8.72 -31.50
C GLY A 605 -20.45 -8.21 -30.28
N VAL A 606 -21.12 -7.50 -29.37
CA VAL A 606 -20.53 -6.82 -28.19
C VAL A 606 -20.54 -7.77 -26.98
N THR A 607 -19.41 -7.98 -26.30
CA THR A 607 -19.39 -8.60 -24.95
C THR A 607 -20.04 -7.64 -23.96
N LEU A 608 -20.87 -8.13 -23.04
CA LEU A 608 -21.53 -7.29 -22.03
C LEU A 608 -20.80 -7.32 -20.69
N SER A 609 -21.11 -6.38 -19.80
CA SER A 609 -20.63 -6.43 -18.40
C SER A 609 -21.31 -7.58 -17.63
N PRO A 610 -20.62 -8.22 -16.67
CA PRO A 610 -21.23 -9.25 -15.84
C PRO A 610 -22.40 -8.71 -15.02
N PRO A 611 -23.44 -9.52 -14.75
CA PRO A 611 -24.48 -9.18 -13.78
C PRO A 611 -23.88 -8.86 -12.40
N LYS A 612 -24.48 -7.90 -11.71
CA LYS A 612 -24.10 -7.51 -10.34
C LYS A 612 -25.14 -8.01 -9.35
N GLN A 613 -24.76 -8.04 -8.07
CA GLN A 613 -25.64 -8.38 -6.94
C GLN A 613 -26.33 -9.75 -7.10
N LEU A 614 -25.58 -10.77 -7.55
CA LEU A 614 -26.11 -12.13 -7.54
C LEU A 614 -26.37 -12.55 -6.08
N THR A 615 -27.59 -13.01 -5.80
CA THR A 615 -28.04 -13.48 -4.49
C THR A 615 -28.80 -14.80 -4.63
N THR A 616 -28.93 -15.54 -3.53
CA THR A 616 -29.66 -16.81 -3.46
C THR A 616 -30.46 -16.93 -2.16
N ASN A 617 -31.44 -17.84 -2.13
CA ASN A 617 -32.16 -18.21 -0.91
C ASN A 617 -31.59 -19.49 -0.28
N PRO A 618 -31.76 -19.68 1.05
CA PRO A 618 -31.45 -20.96 1.69
C PRO A 618 -32.27 -22.11 1.10
N VAL A 619 -31.67 -23.31 1.05
CA VAL A 619 -32.34 -24.51 0.57
C VAL A 619 -33.39 -24.94 1.61
N GLY A 620 -34.66 -24.75 1.27
CA GLY A 620 -35.80 -25.14 2.09
C GLY A 620 -36.18 -26.62 1.94
N LYS A 621 -37.27 -27.03 2.60
CA LYS A 621 -37.83 -28.40 2.50
C LYS A 621 -38.28 -28.76 1.08
N ASP A 622 -38.69 -27.75 0.30
CA ASP A 622 -39.05 -27.87 -1.11
C ASP A 622 -37.83 -28.02 -2.03
N LYS A 623 -36.62 -27.84 -1.48
CA LYS A 623 -35.34 -27.86 -2.19
C LYS A 623 -35.25 -26.86 -3.33
N LEU A 624 -36.11 -25.85 -3.35
CA LEU A 624 -36.15 -24.87 -4.44
C LEU A 624 -35.09 -23.80 -4.19
N ILE A 625 -34.18 -23.65 -5.15
CA ILE A 625 -33.18 -22.58 -5.15
C ILE A 625 -33.59 -21.53 -6.17
N THR A 626 -33.40 -20.26 -5.83
CA THR A 626 -33.70 -19.11 -6.68
C THR A 626 -32.52 -18.16 -6.64
N LEU A 627 -31.90 -17.98 -7.80
CA LEU A 627 -30.87 -16.99 -8.06
C LEU A 627 -31.52 -15.70 -8.55
N LYS A 628 -31.04 -14.54 -8.08
CA LYS A 628 -31.49 -13.21 -8.53
C LYS A 628 -30.29 -12.30 -8.75
N TRP A 629 -30.33 -11.47 -9.79
CA TRP A 629 -29.26 -10.54 -10.14
C TRP A 629 -29.81 -9.22 -10.69
N ASP A 630 -28.96 -8.20 -10.82
CA ASP A 630 -29.30 -6.93 -11.47
C ASP A 630 -29.37 -7.08 -12.99
N SER A 631 -30.30 -6.39 -13.65
CA SER A 631 -30.40 -6.41 -15.11
C SER A 631 -29.19 -5.75 -15.77
N VAL A 632 -28.69 -6.39 -16.82
CA VAL A 632 -27.64 -5.87 -17.71
C VAL A 632 -28.29 -5.34 -18.98
N LYS A 633 -28.00 -4.08 -19.31
CA LYS A 633 -28.51 -3.42 -20.52
C LYS A 633 -28.05 -4.18 -21.77
N ASP A 634 -28.94 -4.29 -22.75
CA ASP A 634 -28.70 -4.95 -24.05
C ASP A 634 -28.43 -6.48 -23.95
N SER A 635 -28.72 -7.09 -22.79
CA SER A 635 -28.65 -8.54 -22.60
C SER A 635 -29.77 -9.24 -23.36
N PHE A 636 -29.39 -10.19 -24.22
CA PHE A 636 -30.30 -11.08 -24.92
C PHE A 636 -30.58 -12.34 -24.08
N GLU A 637 -29.54 -12.87 -23.42
CA GLU A 637 -29.62 -14.02 -22.53
C GLU A 637 -28.68 -13.86 -21.32
N TYR A 638 -28.97 -14.59 -20.24
CA TYR A 638 -28.07 -14.84 -19.13
C TYR A 638 -27.76 -16.33 -19.04
N TYR A 639 -26.49 -16.68 -18.88
CA TYR A 639 -26.03 -18.06 -18.75
C TYR A 639 -25.66 -18.34 -17.30
N ILE A 640 -26.32 -19.36 -16.75
CA ILE A 640 -26.14 -19.80 -15.38
C ILE A 640 -25.04 -20.84 -15.36
N TYR A 641 -24.06 -20.63 -14.49
CA TYR A 641 -22.95 -21.54 -14.28
C TYR A 641 -22.91 -22.01 -12.83
N ARG A 642 -22.48 -23.25 -12.61
CA ARG A 642 -22.23 -23.79 -11.27
C ARG A 642 -20.98 -24.66 -11.21
N LYS A 643 -20.37 -24.74 -10.04
CA LYS A 643 -19.34 -25.74 -9.72
C LYS A 643 -19.61 -26.39 -8.38
N GLN A 644 -19.35 -27.69 -8.27
CA GLN A 644 -19.44 -28.43 -7.00
C GLN A 644 -18.15 -28.24 -6.19
N VAL A 645 -18.28 -28.10 -4.88
CA VAL A 645 -17.17 -28.12 -3.92
C VAL A 645 -17.32 -29.37 -3.06
N LYS A 646 -16.25 -30.14 -2.88
CA LYS A 646 -16.24 -31.38 -2.09
C LYS A 646 -15.28 -31.27 -0.91
N GLY A 647 -15.81 -31.08 0.30
CA GLY A 647 -15.05 -31.03 1.55
C GLY A 647 -13.87 -30.05 1.47
N VAL A 648 -12.68 -30.49 1.91
CA VAL A 648 -11.41 -29.73 1.87
C VAL A 648 -10.74 -29.64 0.48
N GLY A 649 -11.40 -30.15 -0.57
CA GLY A 649 -10.88 -30.13 -1.94
C GLY A 649 -11.04 -28.78 -2.65
N LYS A 650 -10.21 -28.51 -3.65
CA LYS A 650 -10.38 -27.32 -4.52
C LYS A 650 -11.77 -27.34 -5.19
N PRO A 651 -12.42 -26.18 -5.36
CA PRO A 651 -13.66 -26.07 -6.13
C PRO A 651 -13.53 -26.74 -7.51
N GLY A 652 -14.58 -27.46 -7.93
CA GLY A 652 -14.61 -28.16 -9.21
C GLY A 652 -14.64 -27.21 -10.41
N LYS A 653 -14.69 -27.80 -11.62
CA LYS A 653 -14.82 -27.04 -12.86
C LYS A 653 -16.17 -26.34 -12.92
N LEU A 654 -16.19 -25.12 -13.45
CA LEU A 654 -17.40 -24.37 -13.72
C LEU A 654 -18.14 -24.93 -14.94
N GLU A 655 -19.40 -25.31 -14.75
CA GLU A 655 -20.26 -25.98 -15.74
C GLU A 655 -21.47 -25.12 -16.08
N PHE A 656 -21.85 -25.10 -17.36
CA PHE A 656 -23.06 -24.44 -17.83
C PHE A 656 -24.31 -25.21 -17.38
N VAL A 657 -25.28 -24.51 -16.81
CA VAL A 657 -26.54 -25.08 -16.29
C VAL A 657 -27.70 -24.75 -17.21
N SER A 658 -27.91 -23.47 -17.52
CA SER A 658 -29.08 -23.04 -18.28
C SER A 658 -28.91 -21.64 -18.88
N ALA A 659 -29.71 -21.34 -19.89
CA ALA A 659 -29.87 -20.00 -20.46
C ALA A 659 -31.22 -19.40 -20.04
N VAL A 660 -31.20 -18.13 -19.64
CA VAL A 660 -32.36 -17.36 -19.20
C VAL A 660 -32.52 -16.17 -20.12
N GLU A 661 -33.74 -15.91 -20.60
CA GLU A 661 -34.04 -14.76 -21.45
C GLU A 661 -33.60 -13.44 -20.78
N GLY A 662 -32.99 -12.52 -21.54
CA GLY A 662 -32.37 -11.30 -21.01
C GLY A 662 -33.32 -10.32 -20.33
N LYS A 663 -34.64 -10.48 -20.51
CA LYS A 663 -35.69 -9.73 -19.78
C LYS A 663 -35.95 -10.28 -18.37
N LYS A 664 -35.47 -11.47 -18.05
CA LYS A 664 -35.63 -12.13 -16.75
C LYS A 664 -34.32 -12.04 -15.99
N THR A 665 -34.41 -11.67 -14.72
CA THR A 665 -33.26 -11.51 -13.81
C THR A 665 -33.27 -12.51 -12.66
N ALA A 666 -33.93 -13.65 -12.88
CA ALA A 666 -34.03 -14.71 -11.90
C ALA A 666 -34.04 -16.08 -12.57
N PHE A 667 -33.48 -17.06 -11.88
CA PHE A 667 -33.46 -18.47 -12.27
C PHE A 667 -33.77 -19.32 -11.05
N SER A 668 -34.57 -20.37 -11.22
CA SER A 668 -34.81 -21.33 -10.16
C SER A 668 -34.60 -22.75 -10.66
N GLU A 669 -34.01 -23.59 -9.80
CA GLU A 669 -33.93 -25.03 -10.01
C GLU A 669 -34.15 -25.77 -8.68
N THR A 670 -34.38 -27.06 -8.77
CA THR A 670 -34.30 -27.93 -7.59
C THR A 670 -32.83 -28.14 -7.24
N PHE A 671 -32.49 -28.16 -5.95
CA PHE A 671 -31.13 -28.37 -5.47
C PHE A 671 -30.50 -29.60 -6.16
N PRO A 672 -29.36 -29.44 -6.85
CA PRO A 672 -28.89 -30.45 -7.82
C PRO A 672 -28.08 -31.59 -7.20
N GLY A 673 -27.68 -31.46 -5.94
CA GLY A 673 -26.87 -32.46 -5.25
C GLY A 673 -27.61 -33.23 -4.17
N ASN A 674 -26.84 -33.99 -3.40
CA ASN A 674 -27.29 -34.68 -2.21
C ASN A 674 -27.10 -33.81 -0.97
N SER A 675 -27.68 -34.25 0.14
CA SER A 675 -27.39 -33.63 1.43
C SER A 675 -25.88 -33.70 1.71
N GLY A 676 -25.31 -32.60 2.18
CA GLY A 676 -23.87 -32.43 2.41
C GLY A 676 -23.09 -31.88 1.21
N ASP A 677 -23.73 -31.63 0.06
CA ASP A 677 -23.09 -30.99 -1.08
C ASP A 677 -23.13 -29.46 -0.99
N LEU A 678 -22.08 -28.82 -1.52
CA LEU A 678 -21.96 -27.39 -1.73
C LEU A 678 -21.77 -27.10 -3.22
N PHE A 679 -22.49 -26.11 -3.73
CA PHE A 679 -22.33 -25.57 -5.07
C PHE A 679 -22.07 -24.06 -5.02
N LEU A 680 -21.18 -23.58 -5.88
CA LEU A 680 -20.97 -22.16 -6.11
C LEU A 680 -21.56 -21.79 -7.47
N TYR A 681 -22.42 -20.76 -7.48
CA TYR A 681 -23.09 -20.27 -8.68
C TYR A 681 -22.55 -18.92 -9.14
N SER A 682 -22.52 -18.73 -10.45
CA SER A 682 -22.21 -17.48 -11.12
C SER A 682 -23.14 -17.30 -12.33
N VAL A 683 -23.38 -16.05 -12.73
CA VAL A 683 -24.17 -15.73 -13.91
C VAL A 683 -23.35 -14.87 -14.87
N ARG A 684 -23.47 -15.16 -16.18
CA ARG A 684 -22.88 -14.38 -17.26
C ARG A 684 -23.98 -13.75 -18.12
N SER A 685 -23.79 -12.54 -18.61
CA SER A 685 -24.69 -11.90 -19.58
C SER A 685 -24.18 -12.13 -21.01
N LYS A 686 -25.08 -12.14 -21.99
CA LYS A 686 -24.73 -12.31 -23.40
C LYS A 686 -25.66 -11.49 -24.29
N SER A 687 -25.09 -10.78 -25.25
CA SER A 687 -25.86 -10.07 -26.29
C SER A 687 -26.25 -11.01 -27.43
N GLU A 688 -27.21 -10.61 -28.26
CA GLU A 688 -27.80 -11.47 -29.30
C GLU A 688 -26.76 -12.08 -30.25
N PHE A 689 -25.69 -11.33 -30.54
CA PHE A 689 -24.62 -11.76 -31.45
C PHE A 689 -23.24 -11.76 -30.80
N GLY A 690 -23.10 -11.40 -29.52
CA GLY A 690 -21.80 -11.26 -28.85
C GLY A 690 -21.37 -12.46 -28.02
N SER A 691 -20.16 -12.38 -27.47
CA SER A 691 -19.64 -13.34 -26.49
C SER A 691 -20.23 -13.13 -25.09
N GLU A 692 -20.17 -14.18 -24.27
CA GLU A 692 -20.50 -14.13 -22.85
C GLU A 692 -19.61 -13.12 -22.09
N SER A 693 -20.19 -12.47 -21.10
CA SER A 693 -19.45 -11.69 -20.10
C SER A 693 -18.55 -12.59 -19.25
N LYS A 694 -17.76 -11.97 -18.38
CA LYS A 694 -17.16 -12.67 -17.23
C LYS A 694 -18.24 -13.15 -16.24
N ASP A 695 -17.78 -13.94 -15.26
CA ASP A 695 -18.56 -14.37 -14.10
C ASP A 695 -18.98 -13.18 -13.21
N SER A 696 -20.18 -13.26 -12.64
CA SER A 696 -20.65 -12.37 -11.57
C SER A 696 -19.90 -12.65 -10.26
N ASN A 697 -20.29 -11.99 -9.17
CA ASN A 697 -19.95 -12.51 -7.84
C ASN A 697 -20.48 -13.95 -7.68
N PHE A 698 -19.72 -14.78 -6.97
CA PHE A 698 -20.16 -16.14 -6.64
C PHE A 698 -21.09 -16.13 -5.43
N VAL A 699 -22.08 -17.02 -5.43
CA VAL A 699 -22.93 -17.31 -4.26
C VAL A 699 -22.89 -18.80 -3.95
N SER A 700 -22.93 -19.14 -2.66
CA SER A 700 -22.97 -20.53 -2.19
C SER A 700 -24.39 -21.03 -2.05
N VAL A 701 -24.63 -22.26 -2.49
CA VAL A 701 -25.86 -23.01 -2.27
C VAL A 701 -25.47 -24.37 -1.70
N PHE A 702 -25.92 -24.67 -0.48
CA PHE A 702 -25.62 -25.93 0.19
C PHE A 702 -26.85 -26.46 0.92
N TRP A 703 -26.81 -27.76 1.19
CA TRP A 703 -27.82 -28.41 2.03
C TRP A 703 -27.14 -29.22 3.12
N ASN A 704 -27.14 -28.70 4.35
CA ASN A 704 -26.53 -29.38 5.48
C ASN A 704 -27.28 -30.67 5.83
N GLU A 705 -26.55 -31.77 5.88
CA GLU A 705 -27.08 -33.07 6.27
C GLU A 705 -27.44 -33.10 7.76
N PRO A 706 -28.67 -33.52 8.12
CA PRO A 706 -28.99 -33.79 9.50
C PRO A 706 -28.06 -34.87 10.07
N LYS A 707 -27.22 -34.50 11.02
CA LYS A 707 -26.35 -35.45 11.70
C LYS A 707 -27.12 -36.14 12.83
N LEU A 708 -26.71 -37.36 13.18
CA LEU A 708 -27.23 -38.00 14.38
C LEU A 708 -26.71 -37.24 15.60
N GLN A 709 -27.60 -36.96 16.55
CA GLN A 709 -27.19 -36.38 17.83
C GLN A 709 -26.18 -37.32 18.49
N VAL A 710 -24.98 -36.81 18.81
CA VAL A 710 -23.96 -37.61 19.50
C VAL A 710 -24.46 -37.86 20.91
N LYS A 711 -24.97 -39.07 21.18
CA LYS A 711 -25.40 -39.50 22.50
C LYS A 711 -24.18 -39.86 23.35
N LYS A 712 -23.57 -38.87 24.01
CA LYS A 712 -22.61 -39.15 25.09
C LYS A 712 -23.43 -39.70 26.26
N ARG A 713 -23.15 -40.93 26.72
CA ARG A 713 -23.96 -41.59 27.76
C ARG A 713 -24.02 -40.69 29.00
N THR A 714 -25.23 -40.42 29.50
CA THR A 714 -25.57 -39.52 30.62
C THR A 714 -25.09 -40.01 32.00
N MET A 715 -24.04 -40.83 32.06
CA MET A 715 -23.40 -41.24 33.32
C MET A 715 -21.89 -41.04 33.18
N SER A 716 -21.47 -39.79 33.02
CA SER A 716 -20.06 -39.47 33.25
C SER A 716 -19.84 -39.43 34.76
N LEU A 717 -19.19 -40.47 35.28
CA LEU A 717 -18.58 -40.49 36.62
C LEU A 717 -17.26 -39.69 36.64
N GLU A 718 -16.93 -38.97 35.57
CA GLU A 718 -15.71 -38.16 35.52
C GLU A 718 -15.84 -37.00 36.51
N GLU A 719 -14.93 -36.98 37.47
CA GLU A 719 -14.76 -35.93 38.46
C GLU A 719 -13.90 -34.80 37.89
N LEU A 720 -13.90 -33.64 38.55
CA LEU A 720 -13.04 -32.51 38.20
C LEU A 720 -11.57 -32.97 38.10
N PRO A 721 -10.91 -32.81 36.94
CA PRO A 721 -9.54 -33.25 36.76
C PRO A 721 -8.59 -32.62 37.79
N THR A 722 -7.65 -33.42 38.31
CA THR A 722 -6.60 -32.94 39.23
C THR A 722 -5.72 -31.87 38.63
N SER A 723 -5.69 -31.75 37.29
CA SER A 723 -5.04 -30.65 36.58
C SER A 723 -5.60 -29.29 36.99
N PHE A 724 -6.90 -29.16 37.26
CA PHE A 724 -7.50 -27.92 37.79
C PHE A 724 -7.28 -27.73 39.29
N VAL A 725 -7.41 -28.80 40.07
CA VAL A 725 -7.42 -28.74 41.54
C VAL A 725 -6.06 -28.26 42.08
N GLY A 726 -6.08 -27.32 43.01
CA GLY A 726 -4.89 -26.77 43.66
C GLY A 726 -4.89 -25.25 43.74
N THR A 727 -3.74 -24.69 44.11
CA THR A 727 -3.52 -23.25 44.18
C THR A 727 -2.84 -22.77 42.91
N TRP A 728 -3.38 -21.69 42.35
CA TRP A 728 -2.87 -21.02 41.17
C TRP A 728 -2.47 -19.61 41.54
N SER A 729 -1.28 -19.19 41.12
CA SER A 729 -0.72 -17.88 41.43
C SER A 729 -0.54 -17.01 40.19
N SER A 730 -0.80 -15.72 40.35
CA SER A 730 -0.59 -14.67 39.36
C SER A 730 -0.24 -13.35 40.05
N MET A 731 0.13 -12.35 39.27
CA MET A 731 0.39 -10.98 39.72
C MET A 731 -0.52 -10.02 38.97
N TYR A 732 -1.22 -9.17 39.70
CA TYR A 732 -2.06 -8.11 39.13
C TYR A 732 -1.54 -6.76 39.57
N TRP A 733 -1.43 -5.82 38.66
CA TRP A 733 -1.05 -4.46 39.00
C TRP A 733 -2.32 -3.61 39.13
N ASN A 734 -2.56 -3.04 40.31
CA ASN A 734 -3.70 -2.17 40.59
C ASN A 734 -3.31 -0.67 40.59
N PRO A 735 -3.98 0.20 39.80
CA PRO A 735 -3.81 1.67 39.74
C PRO A 735 -3.63 2.40 41.06
N LYS A 736 -4.26 1.89 42.11
CA LYS A 736 -4.35 2.58 43.40
C LYS A 736 -3.47 1.93 44.46
N SER A 737 -3.27 0.61 44.39
CA SER A 737 -2.58 -0.17 45.43
C SER A 737 -1.26 -0.80 45.00
N GLY A 738 -0.87 -0.71 43.72
CA GLY A 738 0.37 -1.28 43.20
C GLY A 738 0.26 -2.78 42.86
N PRO A 739 1.38 -3.52 42.77
CA PRO A 739 1.37 -4.95 42.46
C PRO A 739 0.76 -5.74 43.61
N GLN A 740 -0.17 -6.63 43.28
CA GLN A 740 -0.87 -7.51 44.20
C GLN A 740 -0.67 -8.97 43.76
N THR A 741 -0.50 -9.86 44.74
CA THR A 741 -0.52 -11.29 44.48
C THR A 741 -1.96 -11.76 44.35
N VAL A 742 -2.24 -12.46 43.24
CA VAL A 742 -3.56 -13.04 42.97
C VAL A 742 -3.45 -14.54 43.11
N LEU A 743 -4.27 -15.13 43.97
CA LEU A 743 -4.38 -16.58 44.12
C LEU A 743 -5.78 -17.05 43.75
N VAL A 744 -5.86 -18.17 43.04
CA VAL A 744 -7.10 -18.91 42.82
C VAL A 744 -6.93 -20.31 43.39
N GLU A 745 -7.68 -20.62 44.44
CA GLU A 745 -7.72 -21.97 45.03
C GLU A 745 -8.93 -22.72 44.47
N ILE A 746 -8.67 -23.77 43.70
CA ILE A 746 -9.71 -24.59 43.07
C ILE A 746 -9.84 -25.92 43.81
N GLN A 747 -11.05 -26.23 44.24
CA GLN A 747 -11.42 -27.49 44.90
C GLN A 747 -12.59 -28.13 44.13
N GLY A 748 -12.57 -29.45 43.98
CA GLY A 748 -13.63 -30.21 43.32
C GLY A 748 -14.29 -31.20 44.27
N ASN A 749 -15.58 -31.47 44.05
CA ASN A 749 -16.30 -32.59 44.63
C ASN A 749 -17.21 -33.21 43.54
N GLY A 750 -16.81 -34.35 43.00
CA GLY A 750 -17.40 -34.85 41.75
C GLY A 750 -17.16 -33.85 40.61
N GLN A 751 -18.20 -33.47 39.88
CA GLN A 751 -18.12 -32.45 38.82
C GLN A 751 -18.24 -31.01 39.34
N ASP A 752 -18.69 -30.82 40.58
CA ASP A 752 -18.83 -29.48 41.14
C ASP A 752 -17.45 -28.93 41.53
N PHE A 753 -17.25 -27.65 41.26
CA PHE A 753 -16.04 -26.94 41.64
C PHE A 753 -16.35 -25.68 42.45
N VAL A 754 -15.39 -25.34 43.28
CA VAL A 754 -15.30 -24.10 44.03
C VAL A 754 -13.96 -23.47 43.69
N ALA A 755 -13.97 -22.25 43.15
CA ALA A 755 -12.78 -21.44 42.95
C ALA A 755 -12.82 -20.23 43.90
N LYS A 756 -11.86 -20.12 44.82
CA LYS A 756 -11.71 -18.98 45.74
C LYS A 756 -10.63 -18.04 45.23
N LEU A 757 -11.01 -16.81 44.91
CA LEU A 757 -10.10 -15.75 44.53
C LEU A 757 -9.61 -15.02 45.79
N LYS A 758 -8.29 -14.91 45.93
CA LYS A 758 -7.63 -14.13 46.98
C LYS A 758 -6.72 -13.07 46.38
N LEU A 759 -6.74 -11.88 46.96
CA LEU A 759 -5.79 -10.79 46.67
C LEU A 759 -4.96 -10.53 47.92
N ASP A 760 -3.63 -10.62 47.79
CA ASP A 760 -2.67 -10.47 48.89
C ASP A 760 -3.03 -11.34 50.11
N GLY A 761 -3.52 -12.56 49.85
CA GLY A 761 -3.94 -13.54 50.86
C GLY A 761 -5.32 -13.32 51.47
N ARG A 762 -6.05 -12.25 51.10
CA ARG A 762 -7.43 -11.99 51.53
C ARG A 762 -8.43 -12.60 50.56
N ASP A 763 -9.41 -13.36 51.06
CA ASP A 763 -10.55 -13.84 50.28
C ASP A 763 -11.37 -12.66 49.74
N VAL A 764 -11.50 -12.58 48.41
CA VAL A 764 -12.24 -11.52 47.71
C VAL A 764 -13.58 -12.02 47.21
N GLN A 765 -13.58 -13.17 46.53
CA GLN A 765 -14.79 -13.73 45.93
C GLN A 765 -14.67 -15.24 45.76
N GLN A 766 -15.80 -15.93 45.79
CA GLN A 766 -15.88 -17.36 45.52
C GLN A 766 -16.80 -17.61 44.33
N PHE A 767 -16.35 -18.46 43.43
CA PHE A 767 -17.09 -18.91 42.26
C PHE A 767 -17.44 -20.39 42.43
N LYS A 768 -18.67 -20.75 42.06
CA LYS A 768 -19.17 -22.12 42.12
C LYS A 768 -19.78 -22.48 40.78
N GLY A 769 -19.50 -23.68 40.30
CA GLY A 769 -20.05 -24.18 39.05
C GLY A 769 -19.82 -25.68 38.94
N THR A 770 -20.16 -26.22 37.78
CA THR A 770 -20.00 -27.63 37.45
C THR A 770 -19.11 -27.72 36.21
N TRP A 771 -18.16 -28.65 36.22
CA TRP A 771 -17.26 -28.92 35.12
C TRP A 771 -17.91 -29.86 34.11
N SER A 772 -17.78 -29.53 32.82
CA SER A 772 -18.26 -30.38 31.74
C SER A 772 -17.20 -31.43 31.37
N PRO A 773 -17.56 -32.73 31.31
CA PRO A 773 -16.63 -33.81 30.96
C PRO A 773 -15.79 -33.53 29.71
N GLY A 774 -14.47 -33.70 29.85
CA GLY A 774 -13.48 -33.45 28.81
C GLY A 774 -13.15 -31.99 28.51
N SER A 775 -13.75 -31.02 29.22
CA SER A 775 -13.44 -29.59 29.02
C SER A 775 -12.12 -29.20 29.67
N HIS A 776 -11.36 -28.35 28.98
CA HIS A 776 -10.18 -27.66 29.51
C HIS A 776 -10.53 -26.31 30.16
N THR A 777 -11.84 -26.05 30.32
CA THR A 777 -12.37 -24.80 30.86
C THR A 777 -13.27 -25.06 32.08
N LEU A 778 -13.19 -24.18 33.09
CA LEU A 778 -14.19 -24.01 34.13
C LEU A 778 -14.92 -22.69 33.92
N LYS A 779 -16.24 -22.72 34.05
CA LYS A 779 -17.08 -21.53 33.94
C LYS A 779 -18.04 -21.43 35.10
N ALA A 780 -18.15 -20.24 35.66
CA ALA A 780 -19.17 -19.83 36.61
C ALA A 780 -19.58 -18.39 36.32
N ASN A 781 -20.62 -17.90 36.99
CA ASN A 781 -21.03 -16.50 36.82
C ASN A 781 -19.87 -15.55 37.22
N GLY A 782 -19.40 -14.75 36.26
CA GLY A 782 -18.28 -13.83 36.43
C GLY A 782 -16.88 -14.45 36.49
N PHE A 783 -16.74 -15.74 36.14
CA PHE A 783 -15.47 -16.46 36.18
C PHE A 783 -15.33 -17.45 35.02
N LEU A 784 -14.24 -17.33 34.27
CA LEU A 784 -13.80 -18.29 33.27
C LEU A 784 -12.36 -18.67 33.58
N PHE A 785 -12.02 -19.95 33.55
CA PHE A 785 -10.67 -20.44 33.83
C PHE A 785 -10.31 -21.55 32.87
N GLU A 786 -9.30 -21.33 32.03
CA GLU A 786 -8.95 -22.18 30.90
C GLU A 786 -7.50 -22.66 31.02
N LEU A 787 -7.31 -23.98 31.03
CA LEU A 787 -5.97 -24.58 31.05
C LEU A 787 -5.29 -24.37 29.70
N SER A 788 -3.99 -24.05 29.74
CA SER A 788 -3.19 -23.96 28.52
C SER A 788 -3.01 -25.34 27.90
N THR A 789 -3.25 -25.44 26.59
CA THR A 789 -2.99 -26.64 25.79
C THR A 789 -1.53 -26.76 25.33
N SER A 790 -0.74 -25.70 25.49
CA SER A 790 0.65 -25.61 25.02
C SER A 790 1.70 -25.69 26.13
N LEU A 791 1.33 -25.32 27.37
CA LEU A 791 2.22 -25.26 28.52
C LEU A 791 1.53 -25.83 29.76
N GLU A 792 1.93 -27.04 30.13
CA GLU A 792 1.41 -27.72 31.32
C GLU A 792 1.64 -26.88 32.59
N GLY A 793 0.64 -26.84 33.47
CA GLY A 793 0.70 -26.06 34.71
C GLY A 793 0.49 -24.56 34.52
N THR A 794 0.02 -24.11 33.36
CA THR A 794 -0.38 -22.72 33.11
C THR A 794 -1.85 -22.62 32.74
N SER A 795 -2.47 -21.48 33.04
CA SER A 795 -3.86 -21.20 32.69
C SER A 795 -4.10 -19.72 32.43
N LEU A 796 -5.25 -19.43 31.85
CA LEU A 796 -5.79 -18.09 31.66
C LEU A 796 -7.11 -18.00 32.43
N ALA A 797 -7.29 -16.96 33.24
CA ALA A 797 -8.55 -16.73 33.93
C ALA A 797 -9.09 -15.34 33.66
N GLN A 798 -10.38 -15.27 33.37
CA GLN A 798 -11.13 -14.03 33.18
C GLN A 798 -12.09 -13.82 34.34
N PHE A 799 -12.09 -12.60 34.88
CA PHE A 799 -12.95 -12.20 35.99
C PHE A 799 -13.86 -11.05 35.59
N GLN A 800 -15.14 -11.16 35.90
CA GLN A 800 -16.12 -10.09 35.74
C GLN A 800 -16.83 -9.80 37.06
N SER A 801 -17.21 -8.54 37.26
CA SER A 801 -17.92 -8.06 38.44
C SER A 801 -17.20 -8.29 39.78
N VAL A 802 -15.88 -8.43 39.77
CA VAL A 802 -15.05 -8.49 40.99
C VAL A 802 -14.68 -7.06 41.39
N LYS A 803 -15.13 -6.60 42.55
CA LYS A 803 -14.97 -5.20 43.00
C LYS A 803 -13.52 -4.70 43.02
N ASP A 804 -12.59 -5.59 43.34
CA ASP A 804 -11.17 -5.26 43.53
C ASP A 804 -10.31 -5.47 42.27
N LEU A 805 -10.93 -5.93 41.16
CA LEU A 805 -10.30 -6.05 39.84
C LEU A 805 -11.04 -5.16 38.84
N GLU A 806 -10.37 -4.80 37.75
CA GLU A 806 -11.06 -4.19 36.62
C GLU A 806 -12.05 -5.19 35.99
N ASN A 807 -13.24 -4.72 35.61
CA ASN A 807 -14.26 -5.60 35.06
C ASN A 807 -13.80 -6.18 33.72
N GLY A 808 -13.74 -7.51 33.60
CA GLY A 808 -13.20 -8.19 32.42
C GLY A 808 -11.69 -8.46 32.50
N SER A 809 -11.05 -8.29 33.67
CA SER A 809 -9.63 -8.58 33.86
C SER A 809 -9.29 -10.01 33.46
N GLU A 810 -8.27 -10.15 32.62
CA GLU A 810 -7.72 -11.43 32.18
C GLU A 810 -6.30 -11.59 32.73
N LEU A 811 -6.04 -12.70 33.40
CA LEU A 811 -4.78 -12.96 34.09
C LEU A 811 -4.27 -14.36 33.76
N SER A 812 -2.98 -14.46 33.47
CA SER A 812 -2.31 -15.76 33.34
C SER A 812 -1.88 -16.27 34.71
N PHE A 813 -2.14 -17.54 34.99
CA PHE A 813 -1.76 -18.18 36.24
C PHE A 813 -0.77 -19.32 36.01
N THR A 814 0.07 -19.54 37.01
CA THR A 814 0.90 -20.74 37.14
C THR A 814 0.40 -21.57 38.31
N LYS A 815 0.36 -22.89 38.13
CA LYS A 815 0.01 -23.79 39.21
C LYS A 815 1.17 -23.87 40.21
N ASP A 816 0.87 -23.64 41.47
CA ASP A 816 1.84 -23.83 42.54
C ASP A 816 2.19 -25.33 42.63
N LYS A 817 3.49 -25.63 42.77
CA LYS A 817 4.01 -27.00 42.79
C LYS A 817 3.69 -27.75 44.07
#